data_AF-A0A1D9GQZ7-F1
#
_entry.id   AF-A0A1D9GQZ7-F1
#
_cell.length_a   1.000
_cell.length_b   1.000
_cell.length_c   1.000
_cell.angle_alpha   90.00
_cell.angle_beta   90.00
_cell.angle_gamma   90.00
#
_symmetry.space_group_name_H-M   'P 1'
#
loop_
_entity.id
_entity.type
_entity.pdbx_description
1 polymer ?
#
loop_
_entity_poly.entity_id
_entity_poly.type
_entity_poly.pdbx_seq_one_letter_code
_entity_poly.pdbx_strand_id
1 'polypeptide(L)'
;MANIPSKESVLAFIRDILQAGPADKKRREFEELRRKSDSQLATTEDYVDDILSSLGVDEVAQLQARHNFSVWSEVNNFLERNIWVSHSDPKHVIWLMATHVYAPGLGRHLAFWDTEQKTDPGMPGGRFWYLPAVMEENDEVLTMPVTQVLDWLLDLLSGSIDELAQALTDSNMIGGREKDTVADARSIRKTLGNWYTGARTPGINKILEFFPNRLNLKFKGTFEWDENNSLDENFERARAFVKLKGLNEHALSVETPIPEEMAKNLLENDQLSAEEKDYFCHHVSLRYHPPTIRTIRKRLLYARAFQATYFMLAEAIGVPDEAKRLPNPSINQAMQVVSLFQVAYNTTIGTCKRTDDERTERQLFRETLDERFPLEARTTLLSVTPLDGNLNFLSNQLNKRLMELGNTDPIQDESPFAFSKEHFVALYKRKAELLRACQIEYEESDWLNTAPTDSDLYQRIDNTQNWAALNSVVCSDTISLPVRRAAGWRMVNLASTDLEQAYGFVSLLSQLLNDPDKRNRPADARELADTLFNRLKQLPTADNLRPLILQLEAKHELANNHLEASKKKFDQALNMLSRQGFGDIRGEVARDALAVFACGHHRGFNPGACDQYRLSIIYYGGLEEPVMYLPSTEEMVKKVREYFWENLYQTYEGVPRLQPQGG
;
A
#
# COMPACT_ATOMS: atom_id res chain seq x y z
N MET A 1 -13.51 8.63 -4.66
CA MET A 1 -12.58 9.67 -5.14
C MET A 1 -11.19 9.09 -5.01
N ALA A 2 -10.30 9.43 -5.94
CA ALA A 2 -8.95 8.90 -5.92
C ALA A 2 -8.14 9.54 -4.79
N ASN A 3 -7.57 8.69 -3.95
CA ASN A 3 -6.58 9.04 -2.95
C ASN A 3 -5.63 7.85 -2.78
N ILE A 4 -4.39 8.11 -2.41
CA ILE A 4 -3.53 7.06 -1.87
C ILE A 4 -4.15 6.61 -0.54
N PRO A 5 -4.31 5.30 -0.29
CA PRO A 5 -4.82 4.83 0.99
C PRO A 5 -3.96 5.36 2.15
N SER A 6 -4.58 6.12 3.05
CA SER A 6 -3.89 6.58 4.27
C SER A 6 -3.57 5.38 5.17
N LYS A 7 -2.57 5.52 6.04
CA LYS A 7 -2.23 4.49 7.03
C LYS A 7 -3.43 4.10 7.90
N GLU A 8 -4.28 5.07 8.25
CA GLU A 8 -5.52 4.85 9.00
C GLU A 8 -6.51 3.99 8.20
N SER A 9 -6.66 4.25 6.90
CA SER A 9 -7.54 3.49 6.00
C SER A 9 -7.04 2.06 5.82
N VAL A 10 -5.72 1.87 5.69
CA VAL A 10 -5.10 0.54 5.59
C VAL A 10 -5.27 -0.24 6.90
N LEU A 11 -5.00 0.38 8.06
CA LEU A 11 -5.23 -0.27 9.36
C LEU A 11 -6.69 -0.65 9.55
N ALA A 12 -7.62 0.25 9.26
CA ALA A 12 -9.06 -0.02 9.36
C ALA A 12 -9.48 -1.17 8.43
N PHE A 13 -8.93 -1.22 7.22
CA PHE A 13 -9.16 -2.31 6.27
C PHE A 13 -8.64 -3.65 6.78
N ILE A 14 -7.39 -3.71 7.25
CA ILE A 14 -6.78 -4.95 7.79
C ILE A 14 -7.58 -5.44 9.00
N ARG A 15 -7.94 -4.53 9.91
CA ARG A 15 -8.75 -4.81 11.09
C ARG A 15 -10.10 -5.40 10.70
N ASP A 16 -10.79 -4.81 9.73
CA ASP A 16 -12.09 -5.31 9.25
C ASP A 16 -11.98 -6.65 8.53
N ILE A 17 -10.94 -6.86 7.73
CA ILE A 17 -10.71 -8.15 7.07
C ILE A 17 -10.47 -9.24 8.10
N LEU A 18 -9.68 -8.96 9.15
CA LEU A 18 -9.43 -9.89 10.24
C LEU A 18 -10.60 -9.97 11.25
N GLN A 19 -11.58 -9.07 11.15
CA GLN A 19 -12.59 -8.77 12.18
C GLN A 19 -11.97 -8.68 13.57
N ALA A 20 -10.82 -8.01 13.61
CA ALA A 20 -10.06 -7.78 14.81
C ALA A 20 -10.75 -6.73 15.67
N GLY A 21 -11.03 -7.06 16.93
CA GLY A 21 -11.68 -6.16 17.88
C GLY A 21 -13.15 -5.81 17.56
N PRO A 22 -13.77 -4.93 18.38
CA PRO A 22 -15.16 -4.52 18.21
C PRO A 22 -15.36 -3.57 17.02
N ALA A 23 -16.54 -3.58 16.39
CA ALA A 23 -16.83 -2.66 15.28
C ALA A 23 -16.71 -1.19 15.70
N ASP A 24 -15.92 -0.40 14.95
CA ASP A 24 -15.77 1.02 15.20
C ASP A 24 -16.82 1.83 14.42
N LYS A 25 -17.83 2.32 15.15
CA LYS A 25 -18.93 3.13 14.58
C LYS A 25 -18.46 4.46 13.99
N LYS A 26 -17.27 4.93 14.37
CA LYS A 26 -16.65 6.18 13.93
C LYS A 26 -15.46 5.93 13.01
N ARG A 27 -15.35 4.75 12.39
CA ARG A 27 -14.27 4.40 11.46
C ARG A 27 -13.97 5.50 10.43
N ARG A 28 -14.99 6.09 9.82
CA ARG A 28 -14.80 7.18 8.84
C ARG A 28 -14.13 8.42 9.45
N GLU A 29 -14.45 8.78 10.69
CA GLU A 29 -13.78 9.89 11.39
C GLU A 29 -12.30 9.60 11.62
N PHE A 30 -11.94 8.32 11.84
CA PHE A 30 -10.55 7.89 11.98
C PHE A 30 -9.79 7.98 10.64
N GLU A 31 -10.35 7.41 9.58
CA GLU A 31 -9.74 7.42 8.23
C GLU A 31 -9.52 8.85 7.70
N GLU A 32 -10.44 9.76 8.00
CA GLU A 32 -10.39 11.16 7.56
C GLU A 32 -9.57 12.09 8.49
N LEU A 33 -8.96 11.57 9.57
CA LEU A 33 -8.27 12.34 10.63
C LEU A 33 -9.16 13.42 11.28
N ARG A 34 -10.42 13.09 11.56
CA ARG A 34 -11.41 13.99 12.18
C ARG A 34 -11.62 13.77 13.67
N ARG A 35 -11.00 12.75 14.26
CA ARG A 35 -10.99 12.60 15.71
C ARG A 35 -10.07 13.63 16.33
N LYS A 36 -10.27 13.89 17.61
CA LYS A 36 -9.29 14.65 18.41
C LYS A 36 -7.94 13.94 18.36
N SER A 37 -6.84 14.69 18.34
CA SER A 37 -5.49 14.16 18.12
C SER A 37 -5.15 13.00 19.07
N ASP A 38 -5.39 13.16 20.37
CA ASP A 38 -5.07 12.12 21.36
C ASP A 38 -5.94 10.86 21.16
N SER A 39 -7.21 11.06 20.79
CA SER A 39 -8.12 9.96 20.47
C SER A 39 -7.73 9.26 19.17
N GLN A 40 -7.22 10.01 18.19
CA GLN A 40 -6.72 9.45 16.94
C GLN A 40 -5.52 8.54 17.20
N LEU A 41 -4.53 9.03 17.95
CA LEU A 41 -3.33 8.25 18.30
C LEU A 41 -3.68 7.01 19.12
N ALA A 42 -4.55 7.15 20.12
CA ALA A 42 -5.02 6.00 20.90
C ALA A 42 -5.75 4.97 20.02
N THR A 43 -6.60 5.42 19.10
CA THR A 43 -7.28 4.51 18.15
C THR A 43 -6.28 3.77 17.26
N THR A 44 -5.21 4.45 16.81
CA THR A 44 -4.16 3.81 16.00
C THR A 44 -3.50 2.67 16.77
N GLU A 45 -3.12 2.90 18.03
CA GLU A 45 -2.55 1.85 18.89
C GLU A 45 -3.55 0.72 19.14
N ASP A 46 -4.81 1.05 19.49
CA ASP A 46 -5.88 0.05 19.69
C ASP A 46 -6.07 -0.83 18.45
N TYR A 47 -6.02 -0.25 17.24
CA TYR A 47 -6.15 -0.98 15.99
C TYR A 47 -4.97 -1.92 15.75
N VAL A 48 -3.74 -1.45 16.00
CA VAL A 48 -2.54 -2.28 15.88
C VAL A 48 -2.61 -3.43 16.90
N ASP A 49 -2.98 -3.15 18.14
CA ASP A 49 -3.14 -4.15 19.20
C ASP A 49 -4.19 -5.21 18.85
N ASP A 50 -5.36 -4.77 18.38
CA ASP A 50 -6.44 -5.65 17.92
C ASP A 50 -5.95 -6.59 16.80
N ILE A 51 -5.24 -6.04 15.82
CA ILE A 51 -4.70 -6.81 14.68
C ILE A 51 -3.68 -7.83 15.18
N LEU A 52 -2.67 -7.41 15.93
CA LEU A 52 -1.59 -8.28 16.41
C LEU A 52 -2.12 -9.39 17.34
N SER A 53 -3.06 -9.04 18.21
CA SER A 53 -3.77 -10.00 19.07
C SER A 53 -4.54 -11.03 18.24
N SER A 54 -5.24 -10.60 17.19
CA SER A 54 -5.99 -11.48 16.29
C SER A 54 -5.08 -12.41 15.48
N LEU A 55 -3.88 -11.95 15.14
CA LEU A 55 -2.84 -12.77 14.51
C LEU A 55 -2.21 -13.76 15.53
N GLY A 56 -2.32 -13.49 16.83
CA GLY A 56 -1.76 -14.34 17.88
C GLY A 56 -0.26 -14.54 17.69
N VAL A 57 0.45 -13.43 17.44
CA VAL A 57 1.90 -13.34 17.36
C VAL A 57 2.50 -13.14 18.75
N ASP A 58 3.69 -13.67 19.00
CA ASP A 58 4.40 -13.49 20.27
C ASP A 58 4.95 -12.07 20.45
N GLU A 59 5.48 -11.76 21.65
CA GLU A 59 5.91 -10.40 22.01
C GLU A 59 7.05 -9.87 21.12
N VAL A 60 8.00 -10.73 20.74
CA VAL A 60 9.12 -10.33 19.86
C VAL A 60 8.59 -9.99 18.47
N ALA A 61 7.74 -10.86 17.93
CA ALA A 61 7.05 -10.65 16.67
C ALA A 61 6.16 -9.38 16.68
N GLN A 62 5.52 -9.06 17.81
CA GLN A 62 4.72 -7.84 17.94
C GLN A 62 5.60 -6.58 17.85
N LEU A 63 6.75 -6.56 18.52
CA LEU A 63 7.70 -5.44 18.45
C LEU A 63 8.20 -5.24 17.02
N GLN A 64 8.55 -6.33 16.33
CA GLN A 64 8.99 -6.29 14.94
C GLN A 64 7.87 -5.81 14.00
N ALA A 65 6.65 -6.30 14.18
CA ALA A 65 5.51 -5.88 13.38
C ALA A 65 5.21 -4.38 13.53
N ARG A 66 5.33 -3.82 14.75
CA ARG A 66 5.20 -2.38 14.98
C ARG A 66 6.31 -1.58 14.31
N HIS A 67 7.54 -2.05 14.40
CA HIS A 67 8.67 -1.42 13.70
C HIS A 67 8.45 -1.40 12.19
N ASN A 68 8.08 -2.55 11.60
CA ASN A 68 7.77 -2.66 10.18
C ASN A 68 6.60 -1.76 9.76
N PHE A 69 5.55 -1.67 10.58
CA PHE A 69 4.44 -0.75 10.33
C PHE A 69 4.89 0.72 10.34
N SER A 70 5.79 1.11 11.25
CA SER A 70 6.36 2.46 11.28
C SER A 70 7.13 2.77 10.00
N VAL A 71 8.04 1.87 9.58
CA VAL A 71 8.83 2.02 8.35
C VAL A 71 7.92 2.10 7.12
N TRP A 72 6.93 1.21 7.02
CA TRP A 72 5.94 1.26 5.95
C TRP A 72 5.13 2.55 5.96
N SER A 73 4.72 3.02 7.15
CA SER A 73 3.96 4.26 7.28
C SER A 73 4.76 5.48 6.80
N GLU A 74 6.07 5.52 7.03
CA GLU A 74 6.93 6.60 6.53
C GLU A 74 6.95 6.63 5.00
N VAL A 75 7.14 5.47 4.37
CA VAL A 75 7.10 5.34 2.90
C VAL A 75 5.73 5.73 2.35
N ASN A 76 4.63 5.24 2.95
CA ASN A 76 3.29 5.57 2.50
C ASN A 76 2.98 7.06 2.65
N ASN A 77 3.35 7.67 3.77
CA ASN A 77 3.17 9.11 4.00
C ASN A 77 4.00 9.93 3.01
N PHE A 78 5.23 9.51 2.69
CA PHE A 78 6.05 10.15 1.68
C PHE A 78 5.32 10.15 0.32
N LEU A 79 4.82 8.99 -0.11
CA LEU A 79 4.12 8.87 -1.39
C LEU A 79 2.81 9.66 -1.40
N GLU A 80 2.04 9.61 -0.31
CA GLU A 80 0.80 10.38 -0.17
C GLU A 80 1.05 11.89 -0.28
N ARG A 81 2.21 12.39 0.17
CA ARG A 81 2.60 13.81 0.06
C ARG A 81 3.18 14.18 -1.30
N ASN A 82 3.72 13.23 -2.06
CA ASN A 82 4.44 13.52 -3.31
C ASN A 82 3.66 13.09 -4.56
N ILE A 83 2.50 12.47 -4.44
CA ILE A 83 1.70 12.00 -5.57
C ILE A 83 0.32 12.68 -5.62
N TRP A 84 -0.04 13.16 -6.81
CA TRP A 84 -1.24 13.94 -7.07
C TRP A 84 -2.21 13.08 -7.89
N VAL A 85 -3.26 12.56 -7.25
CA VAL A 85 -4.10 11.49 -7.82
C VAL A 85 -5.56 11.89 -8.05
N SER A 86 -5.96 13.09 -7.63
CA SER A 86 -7.36 13.52 -7.58
C SER A 86 -8.14 13.42 -8.89
N HIS A 87 -7.45 13.56 -10.03
CA HIS A 87 -7.99 13.49 -11.37
C HIS A 87 -8.07 12.06 -11.93
N SER A 88 -7.42 11.10 -11.28
CA SER A 88 -7.33 9.71 -11.74
C SER A 88 -8.51 8.88 -11.28
N ASP A 89 -8.76 7.76 -11.97
CA ASP A 89 -9.68 6.75 -11.48
C ASP A 89 -9.05 5.99 -10.28
N PRO A 90 -9.79 5.78 -9.16
CA PRO A 90 -9.31 5.01 -8.02
C PRO A 90 -8.70 3.65 -8.36
N LYS A 91 -9.18 2.96 -9.41
CA LYS A 91 -8.65 1.65 -9.83
C LYS A 91 -7.17 1.73 -10.20
N HIS A 92 -6.74 2.81 -10.86
CA HIS A 92 -5.35 3.01 -11.27
C HIS A 92 -4.46 3.29 -10.06
N VAL A 93 -4.95 4.09 -9.12
CA VAL A 93 -4.21 4.37 -7.87
C VAL A 93 -4.02 3.10 -7.06
N ILE A 94 -5.10 2.33 -6.84
CA ILE A 94 -5.04 1.05 -6.11
C ILE A 94 -4.07 0.09 -6.80
N TRP A 95 -4.15 -0.03 -8.12
CA TRP A 95 -3.29 -0.90 -8.90
C TRP A 95 -1.81 -0.54 -8.79
N LEU A 96 -1.47 0.73 -9.00
CA LEU A 96 -0.09 1.21 -8.94
C LEU A 96 0.47 1.07 -7.53
N MET A 97 -0.29 1.40 -6.49
CA MET A 97 0.15 1.21 -5.10
C MET A 97 0.31 -0.27 -4.74
N ALA A 98 -0.60 -1.14 -5.18
CA ALA A 98 -0.52 -2.57 -4.91
C ALA A 98 0.72 -3.22 -5.55
N THR A 99 0.99 -2.89 -6.82
CA THR A 99 2.11 -3.44 -7.59
C THR A 99 3.46 -2.83 -7.24
N HIS A 100 3.51 -1.51 -7.00
CA HIS A 100 4.79 -0.82 -6.84
C HIS A 100 5.27 -0.71 -5.40
N VAL A 101 4.36 -0.79 -4.42
CA VAL A 101 4.66 -0.47 -3.02
C VAL A 101 4.25 -1.61 -2.09
N TYR A 102 2.97 -1.96 -2.08
CA TYR A 102 2.43 -2.83 -1.04
C TYR A 102 2.86 -4.28 -1.20
N ALA A 103 2.68 -4.89 -2.37
CA ALA A 103 3.07 -6.30 -2.55
C ALA A 103 4.60 -6.52 -2.47
N PRO A 104 5.46 -5.70 -3.11
CA PRO A 104 6.90 -5.84 -2.94
C PRO A 104 7.35 -5.63 -1.49
N GLY A 105 6.84 -4.59 -0.83
CA GLY A 105 7.18 -4.28 0.57
C GLY A 105 6.76 -5.40 1.52
N LEU A 106 5.53 -5.90 1.39
CA LEU A 106 5.02 -7.04 2.17
C LEU A 106 5.85 -8.31 1.93
N GLY A 107 6.26 -8.57 0.69
CA GLY A 107 7.13 -9.70 0.35
C GLY A 107 8.47 -9.65 1.10
N ARG A 108 9.13 -8.48 1.13
CA ARG A 108 10.38 -8.29 1.89
C ARG A 108 10.17 -8.44 3.40
N HIS A 109 9.18 -7.74 3.95
CA HIS A 109 8.94 -7.78 5.40
C HIS A 109 8.66 -9.20 5.90
N LEU A 110 7.86 -9.97 5.16
CA LEU A 110 7.57 -11.34 5.54
C LEU A 110 8.79 -12.25 5.37
N ALA A 111 9.59 -12.07 4.31
CA ALA A 111 10.81 -12.84 4.13
C ALA A 111 11.84 -12.62 5.25
N PHE A 112 12.00 -11.37 5.72
CA PHE A 112 12.85 -11.09 6.88
C PHE A 112 12.35 -11.78 8.15
N TRP A 113 11.03 -11.71 8.38
CA TRP A 113 10.41 -12.40 9.50
C TRP A 113 10.65 -13.92 9.41
N ASP A 114 10.38 -14.53 8.26
CA ASP A 114 10.53 -15.98 8.05
C ASP A 114 12.00 -16.45 8.14
N THR A 115 12.96 -15.56 7.87
CA THR A 115 14.40 -15.85 8.04
C THR A 115 14.78 -16.00 9.52
N GLU A 116 14.26 -15.12 10.38
CA GLU A 116 14.54 -15.18 11.82
C GLU A 116 13.72 -16.27 12.52
N GLN A 117 12.43 -16.36 12.18
CA GLN A 117 11.51 -17.31 12.76
C GLN A 117 10.44 -17.67 11.74
N LYS A 118 10.45 -18.94 11.30
CA LYS A 118 9.43 -19.46 10.38
C LYS A 118 8.03 -19.20 10.95
N THR A 119 7.23 -18.39 10.25
CA THR A 119 5.90 -17.96 10.69
C THR A 119 4.86 -19.06 10.55
N ASP A 120 5.17 -20.12 9.82
CA ASP A 120 4.22 -21.16 9.45
C ASP A 120 4.69 -22.63 9.58
N PRO A 121 5.25 -23.06 10.73
CA PRO A 121 5.62 -24.46 10.92
C PRO A 121 4.43 -25.40 10.66
N GLY A 122 4.72 -26.54 10.03
CA GLY A 122 3.73 -27.54 9.61
C GLY A 122 3.04 -27.29 8.27
N MET A 123 3.20 -26.11 7.66
CA MET A 123 2.70 -25.85 6.31
C MET A 123 3.72 -26.25 5.23
N PRO A 124 3.28 -26.59 4.00
CA PRO A 124 4.17 -26.87 2.88
C PRO A 124 5.14 -25.70 2.62
N GLY A 125 6.44 -25.97 2.51
CA GLY A 125 7.48 -24.95 2.39
C GLY A 125 7.68 -24.34 0.99
N GLY A 126 7.35 -25.11 -0.05
CA GLY A 126 7.55 -24.70 -1.45
C GLY A 126 6.44 -23.84 -2.04
N ARG A 127 5.42 -23.46 -1.24
CA ARG A 127 4.26 -22.70 -1.71
C ARG A 127 3.71 -21.75 -0.66
N PHE A 128 3.15 -20.64 -1.15
CA PHE A 128 2.46 -19.65 -0.34
C PHE A 128 1.01 -20.07 -0.13
N TRP A 129 0.75 -20.89 0.88
CA TRP A 129 -0.60 -21.43 1.17
C TRP A 129 -1.67 -20.36 1.45
N TYR A 130 -1.27 -19.14 1.76
CA TYR A 130 -2.15 -17.99 1.97
C TYR A 130 -2.38 -17.17 0.69
N LEU A 131 -1.77 -17.48 -0.45
CA LEU A 131 -1.99 -16.81 -1.74
C LEU A 131 -2.65 -17.75 -2.76
N PRO A 132 -3.47 -17.23 -3.69
CA PRO A 132 -3.94 -18.04 -4.82
C PRO A 132 -2.76 -18.58 -5.64
N ALA A 133 -2.83 -19.85 -6.00
CA ALA A 133 -1.75 -20.52 -6.72
C ALA A 133 -2.28 -21.53 -7.75
N VAL A 134 -1.46 -21.78 -8.77
CA VAL A 134 -1.56 -22.92 -9.68
C VAL A 134 -0.87 -24.09 -8.98
N MET A 135 -1.54 -25.23 -8.83
CA MET A 135 -0.97 -26.38 -8.09
C MET A 135 -0.26 -27.32 -9.05
N GLU A 136 -0.78 -27.48 -10.26
CA GLU A 136 -0.17 -28.21 -11.36
C GLU A 136 -0.05 -27.32 -12.61
N GLU A 137 0.98 -27.53 -13.43
CA GLU A 137 1.33 -26.66 -14.56
C GLU A 137 0.18 -26.43 -15.58
N ASN A 138 -0.76 -27.38 -15.66
CA ASN A 138 -1.91 -27.34 -16.57
C ASN A 138 -3.24 -26.93 -15.89
N ASP A 139 -3.23 -26.49 -14.63
CA ASP A 139 -4.46 -26.08 -13.97
C ASP A 139 -5.07 -24.85 -14.66
N GLU A 140 -6.32 -24.98 -15.08
CA GLU A 140 -7.08 -23.88 -15.68
C GLU A 140 -7.67 -22.93 -14.63
N VAL A 141 -7.62 -23.32 -13.35
CA VAL A 141 -8.26 -22.60 -12.24
C VAL A 141 -7.30 -22.51 -11.06
N LEU A 142 -7.24 -21.33 -10.44
CA LEU A 142 -6.48 -21.07 -9.24
C LEU A 142 -7.03 -21.86 -8.05
N THR A 143 -6.13 -22.48 -7.29
CA THR A 143 -6.45 -23.03 -5.98
C THR A 143 -6.39 -21.92 -4.93
N MET A 144 -7.54 -21.66 -4.31
CA MET A 144 -7.67 -20.55 -3.37
C MET A 144 -7.05 -20.87 -2.00
N PRO A 145 -6.61 -19.86 -1.22
CA PRO A 145 -5.96 -20.09 0.07
C PRO A 145 -6.72 -20.99 1.04
N VAL A 146 -8.05 -20.82 1.13
CA VAL A 146 -8.88 -21.65 2.03
C VAL A 146 -8.90 -23.10 1.57
N THR A 147 -8.94 -23.34 0.26
CA THR A 147 -8.83 -24.68 -0.32
C THR A 147 -7.49 -25.32 0.06
N GLN A 148 -6.38 -24.59 -0.11
CA GLN A 148 -5.05 -25.10 0.24
C GLN A 148 -4.92 -25.47 1.73
N VAL A 149 -5.50 -24.69 2.64
CA VAL A 149 -5.53 -25.03 4.08
C VAL A 149 -6.44 -26.23 4.36
N LEU A 150 -7.54 -26.39 3.65
CA LEU A 150 -8.38 -27.58 3.78
C LEU A 150 -7.66 -28.82 3.24
N ASP A 151 -6.97 -28.74 2.10
CA ASP A 151 -6.15 -29.84 1.58
C ASP A 151 -5.08 -30.26 2.60
N TRP A 152 -4.37 -29.29 3.20
CA TRP A 152 -3.43 -29.54 4.28
C TRP A 152 -4.06 -30.26 5.48
N LEU A 153 -5.24 -29.82 5.91
CA LEU A 153 -5.95 -30.45 7.03
C LEU A 153 -6.39 -31.88 6.69
N LEU A 154 -6.94 -32.09 5.50
CA LEU A 154 -7.41 -33.39 5.03
C LEU A 154 -6.26 -34.39 4.88
N ASP A 155 -5.10 -33.93 4.40
CA ASP A 155 -3.87 -34.71 4.33
C ASP A 155 -3.43 -35.22 5.71
N LEU A 156 -3.44 -34.35 6.73
CA LEU A 156 -3.09 -34.72 8.11
C LEU A 156 -4.13 -35.63 8.78
N LEU A 157 -5.41 -35.48 8.42
CA LEU A 157 -6.46 -36.42 8.84
C LEU A 157 -6.34 -37.77 8.13
N SER A 158 -5.75 -37.79 6.93
CA SER A 158 -5.84 -38.90 5.96
C SER A 158 -7.30 -39.26 5.69
N GLY A 159 -8.08 -38.25 5.31
CA GLY A 159 -9.51 -38.40 5.08
C GLY A 159 -10.08 -37.39 4.09
N SER A 160 -11.38 -37.49 3.85
CA SER A 160 -12.15 -36.66 2.92
C SER A 160 -12.94 -35.56 3.63
N ILE A 161 -13.47 -34.60 2.85
CA ILE A 161 -14.42 -33.59 3.34
C ILE A 161 -15.63 -34.24 4.04
N ASP A 162 -16.07 -35.40 3.55
CA ASP A 162 -17.21 -36.12 4.12
C ASP A 162 -16.88 -36.67 5.51
N GLU A 163 -15.69 -37.23 5.69
CA GLU A 163 -15.22 -37.73 6.98
C GLU A 163 -14.96 -36.59 7.97
N LEU A 164 -14.43 -35.45 7.49
CA LEU A 164 -14.31 -34.25 8.32
C LEU A 164 -15.70 -33.75 8.75
N ALA A 165 -16.66 -33.64 7.84
CA ALA A 165 -18.03 -33.22 8.17
C ALA A 165 -18.69 -34.16 9.19
N GLN A 166 -18.46 -35.47 9.05
CA GLN A 166 -18.96 -36.47 9.99
C GLN A 166 -18.30 -36.30 11.38
N ALA A 167 -16.97 -36.17 11.43
CA ALA A 167 -16.24 -35.96 12.68
C ALA A 167 -16.68 -34.67 13.41
N LEU A 168 -16.96 -33.61 12.65
CA LEU A 168 -17.52 -32.36 13.18
C LEU A 168 -18.93 -32.55 13.76
N THR A 169 -19.78 -33.33 13.08
CA THR A 169 -21.15 -33.63 13.54
C THR A 169 -21.11 -34.48 14.83
N ASP A 170 -20.30 -35.54 14.83
CA ASP A 170 -20.18 -36.49 15.95
C ASP A 170 -19.64 -35.85 17.22
N SER A 171 -18.95 -34.71 17.10
CA SER A 171 -18.45 -33.96 18.25
C SER A 171 -19.56 -33.44 19.17
N ASN A 172 -20.81 -33.31 18.69
CA ASN A 172 -21.94 -32.68 19.40
C ASN A 172 -21.65 -31.27 19.95
N MET A 173 -20.57 -30.62 19.51
CA MET A 173 -20.16 -29.27 19.94
C MET A 173 -20.68 -28.17 19.00
N ILE A 174 -21.21 -28.54 17.84
CA ILE A 174 -21.74 -27.63 16.82
C ILE A 174 -23.25 -27.45 17.05
N GLY A 175 -23.60 -26.59 18.00
CA GLY A 175 -24.99 -26.29 18.38
C GLY A 175 -25.43 -24.90 17.94
N GLY A 176 -26.61 -24.80 17.32
CA GLY A 176 -27.36 -23.55 17.23
C GLY A 176 -27.88 -23.14 18.63
N ARG A 177 -28.23 -21.85 18.80
CA ARG A 177 -28.77 -21.29 20.05
C ARG A 177 -29.86 -22.20 20.62
N GLU A 178 -29.64 -22.75 21.81
CA GLU A 178 -30.51 -23.45 22.82
C GLU A 178 -31.84 -24.16 22.45
N LYS A 179 -32.34 -24.08 21.22
CA LYS A 179 -33.53 -24.76 20.69
C LYS A 179 -33.39 -25.22 19.23
N ASP A 180 -32.30 -24.88 18.54
CA ASP A 180 -32.06 -25.36 17.18
C ASP A 180 -31.33 -26.71 17.19
N THR A 181 -31.92 -27.68 16.49
CA THR A 181 -31.33 -28.99 16.18
C THR A 181 -29.85 -28.90 15.83
N VAL A 182 -29.02 -29.83 16.36
CA VAL A 182 -27.62 -30.04 15.94
C VAL A 182 -27.52 -29.84 14.43
N ALA A 183 -26.59 -29.01 13.97
CA ALA A 183 -26.47 -28.71 12.55
C ALA A 183 -26.40 -30.03 11.76
N ASP A 184 -27.36 -30.25 10.85
CA ASP A 184 -27.42 -31.47 10.03
C ASP A 184 -26.07 -31.68 9.34
N ALA A 185 -25.51 -32.89 9.43
CA ALA A 185 -24.25 -33.28 8.78
C ALA A 185 -24.23 -32.88 7.30
N ARG A 186 -25.39 -32.92 6.64
CA ARG A 186 -25.57 -32.47 5.24
C ARG A 186 -25.26 -30.98 5.06
N SER A 187 -25.64 -30.14 6.00
CA SER A 187 -25.37 -28.70 6.00
C SER A 187 -23.89 -28.39 6.25
N ILE A 188 -23.26 -29.09 7.21
CA ILE A 188 -21.81 -28.97 7.46
C ILE A 188 -21.04 -29.37 6.20
N ARG A 189 -21.34 -30.53 5.62
CA ARG A 189 -20.74 -31.02 4.36
C ARG A 189 -20.89 -30.00 3.24
N LYS A 190 -22.09 -29.44 3.04
CA LYS A 190 -22.33 -28.41 2.02
C LYS A 190 -21.51 -27.14 2.26
N THR A 191 -21.36 -26.74 3.52
CA THR A 191 -20.58 -25.54 3.90
C THR A 191 -19.09 -25.75 3.64
N LEU A 192 -18.54 -26.88 4.10
CA LEU A 192 -17.15 -27.26 3.83
C LEU A 192 -16.89 -27.44 2.33
N GLY A 193 -17.82 -28.04 1.59
CA GLY A 193 -17.73 -28.16 0.14
C GLY A 193 -17.65 -26.81 -0.58
N ASN A 194 -18.42 -25.81 -0.13
CA ASN A 194 -18.34 -24.45 -0.69
C ASN A 194 -17.02 -23.74 -0.36
N TRP A 195 -16.41 -24.06 0.78
CA TRP A 195 -15.08 -23.54 1.14
C TRP A 195 -14.00 -24.21 0.31
N TYR A 196 -14.10 -25.52 0.14
CA TYR A 196 -13.18 -26.35 -0.62
C TYR A 196 -13.13 -25.95 -2.10
N THR A 197 -14.28 -25.73 -2.73
CA THR A 197 -14.34 -25.28 -4.13
C THR A 197 -13.99 -23.81 -4.34
N GLY A 198 -13.71 -23.05 -3.26
CA GLY A 198 -13.49 -21.61 -3.34
C GLY A 198 -14.73 -20.82 -3.78
N ALA A 199 -15.93 -21.42 -3.75
CA ALA A 199 -17.18 -20.76 -4.12
C ALA A 199 -17.57 -19.66 -3.13
N ARG A 200 -17.22 -19.82 -1.84
CA ARG A 200 -17.44 -18.82 -0.80
C ARG A 200 -16.27 -18.72 0.16
N THR A 201 -15.85 -17.49 0.47
CA THR A 201 -14.91 -17.23 1.55
C THR A 201 -15.60 -17.46 2.92
N PRO A 202 -14.99 -18.24 3.84
CA PRO A 202 -15.54 -18.50 5.15
C PRO A 202 -15.76 -17.22 5.97
N GLY A 203 -16.85 -17.19 6.75
CA GLY A 203 -17.02 -16.22 7.83
C GLY A 203 -16.28 -16.67 9.09
N ILE A 204 -15.68 -15.74 9.83
CA ILE A 204 -14.91 -16.02 11.05
C ILE A 204 -15.72 -16.78 12.09
N ASN A 205 -16.95 -16.33 12.36
CA ASN A 205 -17.85 -17.00 13.29
C ASN A 205 -18.09 -18.46 12.91
N LYS A 206 -18.14 -18.77 11.60
CA LYS A 206 -18.35 -20.14 11.13
C LYS A 206 -17.10 -21.01 11.28
N ILE A 207 -15.90 -20.44 11.10
CA ILE A 207 -14.63 -21.12 11.43
C ILE A 207 -14.59 -21.45 12.93
N LEU A 208 -14.92 -20.48 13.80
CA LEU A 208 -14.91 -20.68 15.25
C LEU A 208 -15.98 -21.70 15.70
N GLU A 209 -17.15 -21.68 15.07
CA GLU A 209 -18.23 -22.64 15.29
C GLU A 209 -17.81 -24.07 14.90
N PHE A 210 -17.14 -24.24 13.74
CA PHE A 210 -16.73 -25.55 13.25
C PHE A 210 -15.51 -26.12 13.96
N PHE A 211 -14.62 -25.26 14.47
CA PHE A 211 -13.37 -25.68 15.12
C PHE A 211 -13.28 -25.15 16.57
N PRO A 212 -14.19 -25.54 17.48
CA PRO A 212 -14.15 -25.08 18.87
C PRO A 212 -12.97 -25.66 19.64
N ASN A 213 -12.48 -24.97 20.68
CA ASN A 213 -11.30 -25.36 21.48
C ASN A 213 -11.33 -26.83 21.98
N ARG A 214 -12.52 -27.39 22.22
CA ARG A 214 -12.72 -28.75 22.77
C ARG A 214 -12.85 -29.83 21.70
N LEU A 215 -12.81 -29.47 20.42
CA LEU A 215 -12.90 -30.43 19.32
C LEU A 215 -11.71 -31.40 19.38
N ASN A 216 -11.98 -32.69 19.26
CA ASN A 216 -10.96 -33.72 19.22
C ASN A 216 -11.00 -34.41 17.85
N LEU A 217 -9.93 -34.23 17.06
CA LEU A 217 -9.78 -34.85 15.75
C LEU A 217 -8.68 -35.89 15.82
N LYS A 218 -8.87 -37.01 15.10
CA LYS A 218 -7.86 -38.06 14.98
C LYS A 218 -7.05 -37.82 13.71
N PHE A 219 -5.77 -37.48 13.87
CA PHE A 219 -4.85 -37.29 12.76
C PHE A 219 -4.11 -38.60 12.48
N LYS A 220 -4.41 -39.24 11.34
CA LYS A 220 -3.78 -40.50 10.93
C LYS A 220 -2.65 -40.29 9.92
N GLY A 221 -2.59 -39.10 9.32
CA GLY A 221 -1.62 -38.72 8.29
C GLY A 221 -0.43 -37.96 8.84
N THR A 222 -0.06 -38.19 10.10
CA THR A 222 0.97 -37.45 10.83
C THR A 222 2.19 -38.30 11.09
N PHE A 223 3.33 -37.65 11.32
CA PHE A 223 4.56 -38.26 11.75
C PHE A 223 5.09 -37.55 12.98
N GLU A 224 5.49 -38.31 13.99
CA GLU A 224 6.08 -37.80 15.21
C GLU A 224 7.37 -38.56 15.51
N TRP A 225 8.38 -37.81 15.95
CA TRP A 225 9.62 -38.35 16.46
C TRP A 225 9.35 -39.17 17.74
N ASP A 226 9.93 -40.36 17.82
CA ASP A 226 9.84 -41.20 19.00
C ASP A 226 11.17 -41.19 19.76
N GLU A 227 11.16 -40.57 20.94
CA GLU A 227 12.34 -40.45 21.80
C GLU A 227 12.88 -41.81 22.29
N ASN A 228 12.09 -42.88 22.20
CA ASN A 228 12.52 -44.22 22.58
C ASN A 228 13.26 -44.94 21.45
N ASN A 229 13.17 -44.45 20.22
CA ASN A 229 13.81 -45.03 19.06
C ASN A 229 15.19 -44.40 18.81
N SER A 230 16.10 -45.21 18.29
CA SER A 230 17.36 -44.71 17.74
C SER A 230 17.14 -43.81 16.52
N LEU A 231 18.14 -42.99 16.17
CA LEU A 231 18.11 -42.14 14.97
C LEU A 231 17.85 -42.97 13.70
N ASP A 232 18.48 -44.13 13.56
CA ASP A 232 18.30 -45.03 12.41
C ASP A 232 16.86 -45.57 12.33
N GLU A 233 16.25 -45.92 13.47
CA GLU A 233 14.87 -46.38 13.53
C GLU A 233 13.87 -45.25 13.22
N ASN A 234 14.10 -44.04 13.73
CA ASN A 234 13.29 -42.87 13.40
C ASN A 234 13.42 -42.51 11.90
N PHE A 235 14.63 -42.62 11.34
CA PHE A 235 14.90 -42.40 9.93
C PHE A 235 14.14 -43.39 9.04
N GLU A 236 14.21 -44.69 9.32
CA GLU A 236 13.49 -45.69 8.53
C GLU A 236 11.96 -45.55 8.66
N ARG A 237 11.46 -45.16 9.84
CA ARG A 237 10.04 -44.80 10.01
C ARG A 237 9.64 -43.58 9.19
N ALA A 238 10.46 -42.52 9.18
CA ALA A 238 10.21 -41.32 8.39
C ALA A 238 10.21 -41.66 6.89
N ARG A 239 11.19 -42.44 6.43
CA ARG A 239 11.32 -42.89 5.03
C ARG A 239 10.12 -43.76 4.62
N ALA A 240 9.69 -44.68 5.48
CA ALA A 240 8.49 -45.49 5.25
C ALA A 240 7.21 -44.63 5.21
N PHE A 241 7.09 -43.64 6.09
CA PHE A 241 5.97 -42.69 6.11
C PHE A 241 5.89 -41.87 4.81
N VAL A 242 7.02 -41.31 4.36
CA VAL A 242 7.10 -40.55 3.10
C VAL A 242 6.72 -41.42 1.89
N LYS A 243 7.18 -42.68 1.85
CA LYS A 243 6.78 -43.66 0.84
C LYS A 243 5.28 -43.99 0.89
N LEU A 244 4.71 -44.16 2.09
CA LEU A 244 3.28 -44.43 2.27
C LEU A 244 2.41 -43.26 1.78
N LYS A 245 2.88 -42.02 1.99
CA LYS A 245 2.25 -40.80 1.46
C LYS A 245 2.37 -40.65 -0.05
N GLY A 246 3.19 -41.45 -0.72
CA GLY A 246 3.41 -41.38 -2.17
C GLY A 246 4.23 -40.16 -2.60
N LEU A 247 5.05 -39.59 -1.70
CA LEU A 247 5.88 -38.43 -2.01
C LEU A 247 7.17 -38.89 -2.70
N ASN A 248 7.39 -38.40 -3.92
CA ASN A 248 8.68 -38.50 -4.60
C ASN A 248 9.60 -37.35 -4.16
N GLU A 249 10.83 -37.34 -4.66
CA GLU A 249 11.87 -36.35 -4.37
C GLU A 249 11.38 -34.91 -4.63
N HIS A 250 10.66 -34.69 -5.74
CA HIS A 250 10.12 -33.39 -6.09
C HIS A 250 9.02 -32.95 -5.11
N ALA A 251 8.00 -33.80 -4.89
CA ALA A 251 6.89 -33.53 -3.97
C ALA A 251 7.40 -33.29 -2.54
N LEU A 252 8.39 -34.05 -2.08
CA LEU A 252 9.00 -33.85 -0.77
C LEU A 252 9.69 -32.48 -0.65
N SER A 253 10.35 -32.01 -1.72
CA SER A 253 10.99 -30.68 -1.74
C SER A 253 9.99 -29.52 -1.82
N VAL A 254 8.78 -29.77 -2.32
CA VAL A 254 7.67 -28.81 -2.24
C VAL A 254 7.03 -28.82 -0.84
N GLU A 255 6.95 -29.97 -0.19
CA GLU A 255 6.34 -30.09 1.14
C GLU A 255 7.26 -29.63 2.27
N THR A 256 8.58 -29.72 2.10
CA THR A 256 9.58 -29.47 3.15
C THR A 256 10.69 -28.54 2.67
N PRO A 257 11.51 -27.95 3.57
CA PRO A 257 12.68 -27.17 3.17
C PRO A 257 13.82 -27.97 2.51
N ILE A 258 13.67 -29.29 2.36
CA ILE A 258 14.71 -30.20 1.86
C ILE A 258 14.84 -30.02 0.33
N PRO A 259 16.02 -29.65 -0.20
CA PRO A 259 16.21 -29.52 -1.65
C PRO A 259 16.00 -30.85 -2.39
N GLU A 260 15.51 -30.80 -3.63
CA GLU A 260 15.16 -31.99 -4.43
C GLU A 260 16.33 -32.99 -4.58
N GLU A 261 17.55 -32.51 -4.87
CA GLU A 261 18.75 -33.36 -4.96
C GLU A 261 19.06 -34.08 -3.63
N MET A 262 18.87 -33.40 -2.51
CA MET A 262 19.05 -33.99 -1.18
C MET A 262 17.92 -34.97 -0.86
N ALA A 263 16.68 -34.63 -1.20
CA ALA A 263 15.53 -35.51 -1.06
C ALA A 263 15.73 -36.83 -1.80
N LYS A 264 16.25 -36.77 -3.04
CA LYS A 264 16.61 -37.96 -3.81
C LYS A 264 17.64 -38.82 -3.08
N ASN A 265 18.75 -38.23 -2.61
CA ASN A 265 19.77 -38.96 -1.85
C ASN A 265 19.20 -39.61 -0.58
N LEU A 266 18.38 -38.88 0.19
CA LEU A 266 17.75 -39.36 1.41
C LEU A 266 16.77 -40.53 1.19
N LEU A 267 16.11 -40.60 0.03
CA LEU A 267 15.12 -41.64 -0.27
C LEU A 267 15.77 -42.92 -0.85
N GLU A 268 16.83 -42.77 -1.65
CA GLU A 268 17.44 -43.84 -2.44
C GLU A 268 18.70 -44.45 -1.81
N ASN A 269 19.49 -43.66 -1.08
CA ASN A 269 20.80 -44.08 -0.56
C ASN A 269 20.71 -44.63 0.87
N ASP A 270 21.42 -45.73 1.13
CA ASP A 270 21.48 -46.35 2.46
C ASP A 270 22.73 -45.89 3.27
N GLN A 271 23.71 -45.25 2.61
CA GLN A 271 24.89 -44.66 3.25
C GLN A 271 24.71 -43.15 3.46
N LEU A 272 24.08 -42.79 4.57
CA LEU A 272 23.81 -41.40 4.97
C LEU A 272 24.49 -41.09 6.31
N SER A 273 24.96 -39.86 6.46
CA SER A 273 25.50 -39.36 7.72
C SER A 273 24.42 -39.19 8.79
N ALA A 274 24.82 -39.11 10.06
CA ALA A 274 23.88 -38.85 11.16
C ALA A 274 23.19 -37.49 11.02
N GLU A 275 23.91 -36.47 10.53
CA GLU A 275 23.37 -35.13 10.30
C GLU A 275 22.28 -35.13 9.22
N GLU A 276 22.48 -35.83 8.11
CA GLU A 276 21.47 -35.97 7.06
C GLU A 276 20.20 -36.68 7.54
N LYS A 277 20.36 -37.74 8.33
CA LYS A 277 19.24 -38.49 8.91
C LYS A 277 18.43 -37.63 9.89
N ASP A 278 19.12 -36.90 10.76
CA ASP A 278 18.50 -36.00 11.74
C ASP A 278 17.75 -34.86 11.03
N TYR A 279 18.40 -34.22 10.05
CA TYR A 279 17.81 -33.18 9.22
C TYR A 279 16.52 -33.64 8.52
N PHE A 280 16.54 -34.85 7.92
CA PHE A 280 15.36 -35.45 7.28
C PHE A 280 14.22 -35.69 8.28
N CYS A 281 14.51 -36.36 9.41
CA CYS A 281 13.51 -36.66 10.42
C CYS A 281 12.90 -35.40 11.03
N HIS A 282 13.73 -34.40 11.32
CA HIS A 282 13.32 -33.13 11.87
C HIS A 282 12.31 -32.42 10.95
N HIS A 283 12.61 -32.31 9.66
CA HIS A 283 11.74 -31.63 8.71
C HIS A 283 10.47 -32.41 8.36
N VAL A 284 10.53 -33.75 8.29
CA VAL A 284 9.34 -34.59 8.13
C VAL A 284 8.42 -34.47 9.36
N SER A 285 8.99 -34.55 10.57
CA SER A 285 8.27 -34.35 11.83
C SER A 285 7.62 -32.98 11.89
N LEU A 286 8.34 -31.91 11.55
CA LEU A 286 7.79 -30.56 11.52
C LEU A 286 6.61 -30.41 10.54
N ARG A 287 6.72 -30.94 9.31
CA ARG A 287 5.68 -30.80 8.28
C ARG A 287 4.42 -31.61 8.63
N TYR A 288 4.59 -32.79 9.21
CA TYR A 288 3.51 -33.74 9.46
C TYR A 288 3.17 -33.90 10.95
N HIS A 289 3.54 -32.95 11.79
CA HIS A 289 3.16 -32.94 13.21
C HIS A 289 1.63 -32.79 13.36
N PRO A 290 0.97 -33.50 14.29
CA PRO A 290 -0.45 -33.32 14.57
C PRO A 290 -0.76 -31.87 15.00
N PRO A 291 -1.65 -31.15 14.27
CA PRO A 291 -1.93 -29.77 14.56
C PRO A 291 -2.93 -29.66 15.71
N THR A 292 -2.78 -28.61 16.53
CA THR A 292 -3.82 -28.25 17.49
C THR A 292 -5.02 -27.61 16.78
N ILE A 293 -6.20 -27.64 17.40
CA ILE A 293 -7.37 -26.91 16.89
C ILE A 293 -7.13 -25.39 16.83
N ARG A 294 -6.26 -24.86 17.70
CA ARG A 294 -5.79 -23.46 17.62
C ARG A 294 -5.02 -23.21 16.33
N THR A 295 -4.12 -24.11 15.95
CA THR A 295 -3.36 -24.03 14.70
C THR A 295 -4.30 -24.06 13.49
N ILE A 296 -5.25 -24.99 13.44
CA ILE A 296 -6.22 -25.11 12.34
C ILE A 296 -7.01 -23.81 12.16
N ARG A 297 -7.57 -23.26 13.25
CA ARG A 297 -8.28 -21.96 13.19
C ARG A 297 -7.38 -20.84 12.70
N LYS A 298 -6.16 -20.73 13.23
CA LYS A 298 -5.22 -19.67 12.84
C LYS A 298 -4.94 -19.72 11.33
N ARG A 299 -4.66 -20.90 10.77
CA ARG A 299 -4.44 -21.08 9.33
C ARG A 299 -5.67 -20.72 8.51
N LEU A 300 -6.86 -21.19 8.90
CA LEU A 300 -8.12 -20.86 8.20
C LEU A 300 -8.42 -19.36 8.24
N LEU A 301 -8.17 -18.70 9.37
CA LEU A 301 -8.36 -17.25 9.54
C LEU A 301 -7.43 -16.45 8.63
N TYR A 302 -6.17 -16.86 8.50
CA TYR A 302 -5.21 -16.23 7.59
C TYR A 302 -5.60 -16.46 6.14
N ALA A 303 -5.84 -17.71 5.75
CA ALA A 303 -6.25 -18.05 4.40
C ALA A 303 -7.50 -17.29 3.96
N ARG A 304 -8.53 -17.21 4.81
CA ARG A 304 -9.74 -16.44 4.45
C ARG A 304 -9.50 -14.94 4.34
N ALA A 305 -8.55 -14.39 5.11
CA ALA A 305 -8.22 -12.97 5.08
C ALA A 305 -7.55 -12.63 3.75
N PHE A 306 -6.49 -13.35 3.38
CA PHE A 306 -5.81 -13.15 2.10
C PHE A 306 -6.71 -13.46 0.90
N GLN A 307 -7.54 -14.51 0.98
CA GLN A 307 -8.52 -14.82 -0.06
C GLN A 307 -9.53 -13.68 -0.26
N ALA A 308 -10.03 -13.08 0.84
CA ALA A 308 -10.92 -11.93 0.77
C ALA A 308 -10.20 -10.71 0.16
N THR A 309 -8.99 -10.40 0.63
CA THR A 309 -8.17 -9.30 0.10
C THR A 309 -7.95 -9.43 -1.41
N TYR A 310 -7.62 -10.65 -1.87
CA TYR A 310 -7.43 -10.93 -3.29
C TYR A 310 -8.68 -10.62 -4.13
N PHE A 311 -9.86 -11.12 -3.72
CA PHE A 311 -11.09 -10.85 -4.46
C PHE A 311 -11.49 -9.38 -4.42
N MET A 312 -11.28 -8.70 -3.29
CA MET A 312 -11.53 -7.25 -3.17
C MET A 312 -10.60 -6.43 -4.06
N LEU A 313 -9.31 -6.81 -4.16
CA LEU A 313 -8.37 -6.20 -5.09
C LEU A 313 -8.82 -6.41 -6.53
N ALA A 314 -9.14 -7.65 -6.91
CA ALA A 314 -9.58 -7.98 -8.26
C ALA A 314 -10.84 -7.20 -8.66
N GLU A 315 -11.80 -7.05 -7.74
CA GLU A 315 -12.98 -6.22 -7.93
C GLU A 315 -12.64 -4.73 -8.05
N ALA A 316 -11.79 -4.21 -7.17
CA ALA A 316 -11.40 -2.79 -7.16
C ALA A 316 -10.67 -2.35 -8.44
N ILE A 317 -9.97 -3.27 -9.11
CA ILE A 317 -9.28 -3.02 -10.38
C ILE A 317 -10.10 -3.42 -11.61
N GLY A 318 -11.32 -3.92 -11.43
CA GLY A 318 -12.27 -4.21 -12.52
C GLY A 318 -12.12 -5.57 -13.20
N VAL A 319 -11.52 -6.57 -12.54
CA VAL A 319 -11.46 -7.95 -13.07
C VAL A 319 -12.87 -8.57 -13.06
N PRO A 320 -13.38 -9.10 -14.19
CA PRO A 320 -14.68 -9.79 -14.25
C PRO A 320 -14.75 -10.99 -13.31
N ASP A 321 -15.93 -11.29 -12.75
CA ASP A 321 -16.11 -12.35 -11.75
C ASP A 321 -15.68 -13.74 -12.26
N GLU A 322 -15.93 -14.03 -13.52
CA GLU A 322 -15.52 -15.25 -14.22
C GLU A 322 -13.99 -15.36 -14.39
N ALA A 323 -13.30 -14.22 -14.44
CA ALA A 323 -11.85 -14.15 -14.62
C ALA A 323 -11.07 -14.22 -13.30
N LYS A 324 -11.69 -13.86 -12.16
CA LYS A 324 -11.04 -13.80 -10.83
C LYS A 324 -10.42 -15.11 -10.35
N ARG A 325 -10.73 -16.25 -10.98
CA ARG A 325 -10.16 -17.56 -10.65
C ARG A 325 -9.24 -18.12 -11.74
N LEU A 326 -9.06 -17.40 -12.84
CA LEU A 326 -8.18 -17.83 -13.90
C LEU A 326 -6.72 -17.46 -13.55
N PRO A 327 -5.74 -18.33 -13.82
CA PRO A 327 -4.35 -18.06 -13.49
C PRO A 327 -3.68 -17.07 -14.44
N ASN A 328 -4.23 -16.86 -15.64
CA ASN A 328 -3.65 -16.01 -16.68
C ASN A 328 -3.62 -14.53 -16.25
N PRO A 329 -2.43 -13.92 -16.04
CA PRO A 329 -2.33 -12.55 -15.55
C PRO A 329 -2.75 -11.47 -16.55
N SER A 330 -2.92 -11.79 -17.83
CA SER A 330 -3.47 -10.87 -18.85
C SER A 330 -4.98 -10.73 -18.77
N ILE A 331 -5.66 -11.72 -18.18
CA ILE A 331 -7.12 -11.72 -17.98
C ILE A 331 -7.45 -11.38 -16.51
N ASN A 332 -6.58 -11.81 -15.60
CA ASN A 332 -6.68 -11.61 -14.17
C ASN A 332 -5.45 -10.87 -13.64
N GLN A 333 -5.44 -9.54 -13.81
CA GLN A 333 -4.28 -8.71 -13.46
C GLN A 333 -3.90 -8.83 -11.98
N ALA A 334 -4.83 -9.15 -11.08
CA ALA A 334 -4.53 -9.36 -9.66
C ALA A 334 -3.45 -10.43 -9.43
N MET A 335 -3.25 -11.38 -10.35
CA MET A 335 -2.15 -12.35 -10.26
C MET A 335 -0.76 -11.72 -10.39
N GLN A 336 -0.60 -10.59 -11.07
CA GLN A 336 0.70 -9.92 -11.15
C GLN A 336 1.12 -9.36 -9.77
N VAL A 337 0.16 -8.95 -8.94
CA VAL A 337 0.42 -8.53 -7.54
C VAL A 337 0.93 -9.71 -6.72
N VAL A 338 0.33 -10.90 -6.90
CA VAL A 338 0.81 -12.15 -6.28
C VAL A 338 2.23 -12.46 -6.72
N SER A 339 2.52 -12.41 -8.02
CA SER A 339 3.85 -12.70 -8.54
C SER A 339 4.92 -11.68 -8.10
N LEU A 340 4.59 -10.39 -8.01
CA LEU A 340 5.49 -9.36 -7.50
C LEU A 340 5.82 -9.57 -6.02
N PHE A 341 4.83 -9.96 -5.21
CA PHE A 341 5.06 -10.38 -3.82
C PHE A 341 6.05 -11.56 -3.78
N GLN A 342 5.82 -12.59 -4.60
CA GLN A 342 6.67 -13.78 -4.64
C GLN A 342 8.10 -13.46 -5.06
N VAL A 343 8.30 -12.58 -6.05
CA VAL A 343 9.64 -12.13 -6.48
C VAL A 343 10.37 -11.41 -5.35
N ALA A 344 9.71 -10.46 -4.68
CA ALA A 344 10.32 -9.75 -3.57
C ALA A 344 10.68 -10.68 -2.41
N TYR A 345 9.74 -11.54 -2.00
CA TYR A 345 9.95 -12.52 -0.93
C TYR A 345 11.09 -13.49 -1.26
N ASN A 346 11.03 -14.18 -2.40
CA ASN A 346 11.97 -15.23 -2.75
C ASN A 346 13.39 -14.68 -2.98
N THR A 347 13.49 -13.48 -3.56
CA THR A 347 14.79 -12.81 -3.71
C THR A 347 15.38 -12.49 -2.34
N THR A 348 14.59 -11.98 -1.39
CA THR A 348 15.06 -11.71 -0.02
C THR A 348 15.48 -12.97 0.74
N ILE A 349 14.69 -14.05 0.68
CA ILE A 349 15.12 -15.34 1.28
C ILE A 349 16.43 -15.81 0.66
N GLY A 350 16.59 -15.67 -0.66
CA GLY A 350 17.81 -16.04 -1.37
C GLY A 350 19.04 -15.23 -0.96
N THR A 351 18.88 -13.94 -0.66
CA THR A 351 19.97 -13.04 -0.26
C THR A 351 20.33 -13.19 1.21
N CYS A 352 19.34 -13.32 2.10
CA CYS A 352 19.56 -13.61 3.51
C CYS A 352 20.31 -14.93 3.75
N LYS A 353 20.11 -15.95 2.91
CA LYS A 353 20.91 -17.20 2.96
C LYS A 353 22.40 -16.99 2.69
N ARG A 354 22.80 -15.86 2.12
CA ARG A 354 24.20 -15.55 1.75
C ARG A 354 24.88 -14.64 2.77
N THR A 355 24.13 -13.92 3.60
CA THR A 355 24.67 -12.95 4.56
C THR A 355 23.63 -12.57 5.61
N ASP A 356 24.09 -12.41 6.85
CA ASP A 356 23.29 -11.86 7.96
C ASP A 356 23.47 -10.34 8.11
N ASP A 357 24.35 -9.71 7.31
CA ASP A 357 24.55 -8.26 7.33
C ASP A 357 23.49 -7.55 6.47
N GLU A 358 22.65 -6.73 7.10
CA GLU A 358 21.53 -6.05 6.43
C GLU A 358 21.97 -5.20 5.24
N ARG A 359 23.12 -4.52 5.35
CA ARG A 359 23.64 -3.66 4.27
C ARG A 359 24.08 -4.51 3.07
N THR A 360 24.75 -5.62 3.31
CA THR A 360 25.19 -6.56 2.28
C THR A 360 23.99 -7.28 1.65
N GLU A 361 22.98 -7.67 2.44
CA GLU A 361 21.71 -8.23 1.93
C GLU A 361 21.06 -7.26 0.95
N ARG A 362 20.93 -5.98 1.35
CA ARG A 362 20.33 -4.92 0.55
C ARG A 362 21.04 -4.74 -0.79
N GLN A 363 22.36 -4.83 -0.80
CA GLN A 363 23.15 -4.78 -2.03
C GLN A 363 22.93 -6.02 -2.91
N LEU A 364 23.03 -7.22 -2.34
CA LEU A 364 22.83 -8.48 -3.07
C LEU A 364 21.42 -8.60 -3.65
N PHE A 365 20.41 -8.14 -2.92
CA PHE A 365 19.02 -8.07 -3.38
C PHE A 365 18.90 -7.22 -4.62
N ARG A 366 19.48 -6.01 -4.59
CA ARG A 366 19.51 -5.13 -5.76
C ARG A 366 20.20 -5.79 -6.95
N GLU A 367 21.41 -6.31 -6.76
CA GLU A 367 22.18 -6.95 -7.84
C GLU A 367 21.39 -8.11 -8.46
N THR A 368 20.68 -8.89 -7.64
CA THR A 368 19.83 -9.99 -8.10
C THR A 368 18.62 -9.49 -8.91
N LEU A 369 17.99 -8.39 -8.47
CA LEU A 369 16.89 -7.79 -9.22
C LEU A 369 17.38 -7.15 -10.54
N ASP A 370 18.51 -6.46 -10.54
CA ASP A 370 19.10 -5.86 -11.74
C ASP A 370 19.49 -6.95 -12.78
N GLU A 371 19.93 -8.13 -12.33
CA GLU A 371 20.27 -9.26 -13.20
C GLU A 371 19.01 -9.95 -13.76
N ARG A 372 18.04 -10.26 -12.90
CA ARG A 372 16.89 -11.11 -13.26
C ARG A 372 15.69 -10.33 -13.79
N PHE A 373 15.49 -9.11 -13.31
CA PHE A 373 14.32 -8.26 -13.58
C PHE A 373 14.73 -6.79 -13.82
N PRO A 374 15.61 -6.51 -14.81
CA PRO A 374 16.28 -5.21 -14.96
C PRO A 374 15.33 -4.03 -15.16
N LEU A 375 14.16 -4.23 -15.79
CA LEU A 375 13.19 -3.15 -15.96
C LEU A 375 12.34 -2.96 -14.70
N GLU A 376 11.86 -4.03 -14.09
CA GLU A 376 11.11 -4.00 -12.83
C GLU A 376 11.95 -3.35 -11.73
N ALA A 377 13.24 -3.68 -11.63
CA ALA A 377 14.18 -3.07 -10.68
C ALA A 377 14.24 -1.54 -10.76
N ARG A 378 13.98 -0.98 -11.95
CA ARG A 378 13.98 0.47 -12.24
C ARG A 378 12.57 1.09 -12.35
N THR A 379 11.52 0.29 -12.22
CA THR A 379 10.12 0.72 -12.35
C THR A 379 9.31 0.18 -11.18
N THR A 380 8.74 -1.02 -11.32
CA THR A 380 7.78 -1.63 -10.40
C THR A 380 8.35 -1.95 -9.01
N LEU A 381 9.65 -2.25 -8.88
CA LEU A 381 10.27 -2.67 -7.61
C LEU A 381 11.07 -1.55 -6.93
N LEU A 382 10.93 -0.30 -7.37
CA LEU A 382 11.70 0.83 -6.81
C LEU A 382 11.48 1.07 -5.31
N SER A 383 10.29 0.78 -4.79
CA SER A 383 9.97 0.98 -3.36
C SER A 383 10.79 0.10 -2.41
N VAL A 384 11.31 -1.01 -2.93
CA VAL A 384 12.06 -2.01 -2.18
C VAL A 384 13.55 -2.03 -2.52
N THR A 385 13.98 -1.20 -3.48
CA THR A 385 15.39 -1.05 -3.85
C THR A 385 16.03 0.05 -2.99
N PRO A 386 17.13 -0.22 -2.28
CA PRO A 386 17.62 0.62 -1.19
C PRO A 386 18.56 1.76 -1.67
N LEU A 387 18.13 2.63 -2.59
CA LEU A 387 18.92 3.81 -3.00
C LEU A 387 18.34 5.12 -2.48
N ASP A 388 19.24 6.03 -2.12
CA ASP A 388 18.90 7.42 -1.84
C ASP A 388 18.18 8.02 -3.05
N GLY A 389 17.03 8.66 -2.82
CA GLY A 389 16.23 9.30 -3.86
C GLY A 389 15.26 8.39 -4.62
N ASN A 390 15.25 7.07 -4.39
CA ASN A 390 14.33 6.16 -5.10
C ASN A 390 12.86 6.50 -4.88
N LEU A 391 12.47 6.97 -3.70
CA LEU A 391 11.08 7.35 -3.46
C LEU A 391 10.66 8.58 -4.25
N ASN A 392 11.55 9.56 -4.46
CA ASN A 392 11.30 10.71 -5.35
C ASN A 392 11.17 10.24 -6.81
N PHE A 393 12.06 9.35 -7.23
CA PHE A 393 12.01 8.80 -8.59
C PHE A 393 10.71 8.00 -8.83
N LEU A 394 10.31 7.18 -7.83
CA LEU A 394 9.05 6.45 -7.85
C LEU A 394 7.85 7.40 -7.87
N SER A 395 7.79 8.42 -7.01
CA SER A 395 6.68 9.37 -7.00
C SER A 395 6.56 10.12 -8.33
N ASN A 396 7.68 10.50 -8.95
CA ASN A 396 7.69 11.15 -10.25
C ASN A 396 7.18 10.22 -11.36
N GLN A 397 7.64 8.96 -11.40
CA GLN A 397 7.12 7.97 -12.34
C GLN A 397 5.62 7.75 -12.16
N LEU A 398 5.15 7.60 -10.91
CA LEU A 398 3.74 7.36 -10.64
C LEU A 398 2.87 8.57 -11.01
N ASN A 399 3.30 9.80 -10.70
CA ASN A 399 2.62 11.03 -11.12
C ASN A 399 2.47 11.10 -12.64
N LYS A 400 3.58 10.88 -13.37
CA LYS A 400 3.55 10.88 -14.83
C LYS A 400 2.54 9.89 -15.39
N ARG A 401 2.57 8.65 -14.89
CA ARG A 401 1.62 7.62 -15.32
C ARG A 401 0.17 7.97 -15.01
N LEU A 402 -0.09 8.52 -13.83
CA LEU A 402 -1.43 8.90 -13.41
C LEU A 402 -1.98 10.11 -14.19
N MET A 403 -1.10 11.02 -14.64
CA MET A 403 -1.47 12.12 -15.53
C MET A 403 -1.86 11.64 -16.93
N GLU A 404 -1.24 10.57 -17.42
CA GLU A 404 -1.54 9.98 -18.73
C GLU A 404 -2.79 9.09 -18.73
N LEU A 405 -3.18 8.55 -17.56
CA LEU A 405 -4.31 7.63 -17.42
C LEU A 405 -5.65 8.35 -17.22
N GLY A 406 -6.55 8.20 -18.18
CA GLY A 406 -7.93 8.66 -18.12
C GLY A 406 -8.87 7.66 -17.42
N ASN A 407 -10.10 8.12 -17.13
CA ASN A 407 -11.10 7.32 -16.41
C ASN A 407 -11.50 6.02 -17.12
N THR A 408 -11.48 6.02 -18.45
CA THR A 408 -11.87 4.87 -19.28
C THR A 408 -10.73 3.91 -19.56
N ASP A 409 -9.50 4.25 -19.16
CA ASP A 409 -8.35 3.44 -19.53
C ASP A 409 -8.35 2.10 -18.78
N PRO A 410 -7.90 1.02 -19.44
CA PRO A 410 -7.77 -0.27 -18.79
C PRO A 410 -6.59 -0.25 -17.80
N ILE A 411 -6.62 -1.18 -16.84
CA ILE A 411 -5.45 -1.45 -16.02
C ILE A 411 -4.30 -1.93 -16.91
N GLN A 412 -3.14 -1.33 -16.73
CA GLN A 412 -1.93 -1.64 -17.47
C GLN A 412 -1.15 -2.74 -16.75
N ASP A 413 -0.67 -3.74 -17.49
CA ASP A 413 0.16 -4.80 -16.91
C ASP A 413 1.48 -4.26 -16.36
N GLU A 414 1.93 -4.73 -15.21
CA GLU A 414 3.15 -4.28 -14.53
C GLU A 414 4.26 -5.32 -14.51
N SER A 415 3.99 -6.55 -14.93
CA SER A 415 5.00 -7.59 -14.86
C SER A 415 4.78 -8.67 -15.92
N PRO A 416 5.85 -9.21 -16.52
CA PRO A 416 5.76 -10.08 -17.71
C PRO A 416 5.25 -11.51 -17.46
N PHE A 417 4.77 -11.83 -16.25
CA PHE A 417 4.53 -13.21 -15.85
C PHE A 417 3.50 -13.92 -16.73
N ALA A 418 3.90 -15.06 -17.29
CA ALA A 418 3.05 -15.94 -18.11
C ALA A 418 2.42 -15.26 -19.35
N PHE A 419 3.09 -14.25 -19.92
CA PHE A 419 2.65 -13.56 -21.13
C PHE A 419 3.14 -14.23 -22.42
N SER A 420 2.37 -14.05 -23.50
CA SER A 420 2.87 -14.35 -24.84
C SER A 420 4.06 -13.44 -25.17
N LYS A 421 4.91 -13.87 -26.11
CA LYS A 421 6.07 -13.09 -26.54
C LYS A 421 5.70 -11.68 -27.01
N GLU A 422 4.56 -11.53 -27.68
CA GLU A 422 4.05 -10.26 -28.18
C GLU A 422 3.69 -9.31 -27.02
N HIS A 423 2.96 -9.82 -26.02
CA HIS A 423 2.58 -9.07 -24.82
C HIS A 423 3.80 -8.68 -23.99
N PHE A 424 4.76 -9.60 -23.84
CA PHE A 424 6.05 -9.33 -23.21
C PHE A 424 6.78 -8.16 -23.88
N VAL A 425 6.90 -8.19 -25.21
CA VAL A 425 7.57 -7.12 -25.97
C VAL A 425 6.84 -5.79 -25.83
N ALA A 426 5.51 -5.80 -25.87
CA ALA A 426 4.70 -4.59 -25.69
C ALA A 426 4.90 -3.97 -24.30
N LEU A 427 4.87 -4.80 -23.24
CA LEU A 427 5.14 -4.36 -21.87
C LEU A 427 6.53 -3.74 -21.73
N TYR A 428 7.56 -4.45 -22.21
CA TYR A 428 8.95 -3.99 -22.10
C TYR A 428 9.19 -2.70 -22.89
N LYS A 429 8.60 -2.58 -24.08
CA LYS A 429 8.67 -1.35 -24.88
C LYS A 429 8.05 -0.18 -24.10
N ARG A 430 6.86 -0.35 -23.54
CA ARG A 430 6.17 0.69 -22.76
C ARG A 430 6.99 1.12 -21.54
N LYS A 431 7.53 0.17 -20.78
CA LYS A 431 8.39 0.47 -19.61
C LYS A 431 9.70 1.18 -20.02
N ALA A 432 10.32 0.76 -21.11
CA ALA A 432 11.53 1.41 -21.63
C ALA A 432 11.25 2.84 -22.13
N GLU A 433 10.09 3.06 -22.77
CA GLU A 433 9.63 4.39 -23.19
C GLU A 433 9.36 5.30 -21.98
N LEU A 434 8.72 4.79 -20.92
CA LEU A 434 8.55 5.52 -19.66
C LEU A 434 9.90 5.96 -19.09
N LEU A 435 10.85 5.03 -18.93
CA LEU A 435 12.18 5.35 -18.40
C LEU A 435 12.92 6.38 -19.25
N ARG A 436 12.86 6.24 -20.59
CA ARG A 436 13.45 7.20 -21.51
C ARG A 436 12.80 8.57 -21.37
N ALA A 437 11.48 8.62 -21.26
CA ALA A 437 10.75 9.87 -21.15
C ALA A 437 11.07 10.59 -19.81
N CYS A 438 11.15 9.85 -18.69
CA CYS A 438 11.60 10.41 -17.41
C CYS A 438 13.04 10.92 -17.47
N GLN A 439 13.94 10.22 -18.18
CA GLN A 439 15.32 10.67 -18.36
C GLN A 439 15.40 11.97 -19.17
N ILE A 440 14.64 12.07 -20.28
CA ILE A 440 14.57 13.30 -21.08
C ILE A 440 14.04 14.46 -20.25
N GLU A 441 12.98 14.24 -19.47
CA GLU A 441 12.43 15.26 -18.57
C GLU A 441 13.43 15.72 -17.53
N TYR A 442 14.20 14.80 -16.95
CA TYR A 442 15.24 15.12 -15.99
C TYR A 442 16.35 15.97 -16.64
N GLU A 443 16.89 15.54 -17.78
CA GLU A 443 17.95 16.24 -18.50
C GLU A 443 17.50 17.64 -18.95
N GLU A 444 16.27 17.77 -19.41
CA GLU A 444 15.72 19.06 -19.86
C GLU A 444 15.38 19.98 -18.69
N SER A 445 14.92 19.43 -17.55
CA SER A 445 14.76 20.19 -16.31
C SER A 445 16.12 20.70 -15.81
N ASP A 446 17.15 19.86 -15.80
CA ASP A 446 18.51 20.28 -15.43
C ASP A 446 19.04 21.36 -16.38
N TRP A 447 18.86 21.18 -17.70
CA TRP A 447 19.19 22.20 -18.69
C TRP A 447 18.42 23.51 -18.46
N LEU A 448 17.16 23.50 -18.06
CA LEU A 448 16.44 24.74 -17.73
C LEU A 448 17.03 25.37 -16.46
N ASN A 449 17.19 24.61 -15.37
CA ASN A 449 17.59 25.16 -14.07
C ASN A 449 19.07 25.59 -13.99
N THR A 450 19.93 25.12 -14.90
CA THR A 450 21.36 25.48 -14.97
C THR A 450 21.64 26.67 -15.90
N ALA A 451 20.62 27.43 -16.28
CA ALA A 451 20.81 28.66 -17.06
C ALA A 451 21.64 29.69 -16.27
N PRO A 452 22.70 30.27 -16.86
CA PRO A 452 23.60 31.16 -16.12
C PRO A 452 23.00 32.55 -15.90
N THR A 453 22.02 32.95 -16.71
CA THR A 453 21.30 34.22 -16.55
C THR A 453 19.80 34.05 -16.82
N ASP A 454 18.99 34.97 -16.29
CA ASP A 454 17.55 35.03 -16.60
C ASP A 454 17.30 35.17 -18.11
N SER A 455 18.14 35.91 -18.85
CA SER A 455 18.01 36.06 -20.30
C SER A 455 18.20 34.73 -21.04
N ASP A 456 19.20 33.95 -20.63
CA ASP A 456 19.40 32.61 -21.18
C ASP A 456 18.21 31.72 -20.84
N LEU A 457 17.71 31.80 -19.60
CA LEU A 457 16.56 31.02 -19.15
C LEU A 457 15.30 31.33 -19.96
N TYR A 458 14.99 32.60 -20.24
CA TYR A 458 13.89 32.97 -21.14
C TYR A 458 14.04 32.30 -22.51
N GLN A 459 15.23 32.36 -23.11
CA GLN A 459 15.48 31.71 -24.40
C GLN A 459 15.33 30.19 -24.31
N ARG A 460 15.74 29.55 -23.21
CA ARG A 460 15.56 28.11 -23.00
C ARG A 460 14.07 27.74 -22.87
N ILE A 461 13.30 28.52 -22.11
CA ILE A 461 11.84 28.37 -21.94
C ILE A 461 11.11 28.47 -23.29
N ASP A 462 11.48 29.43 -24.14
CA ASP A 462 10.83 29.61 -25.44
C ASP A 462 11.11 28.45 -26.42
N ASN A 463 12.28 27.82 -26.30
CA ASN A 463 12.72 26.76 -27.20
C ASN A 463 12.26 25.36 -26.77
N THR A 464 12.03 25.11 -25.48
CA THR A 464 11.56 23.80 -25.02
C THR A 464 10.15 23.49 -25.54
N GLN A 465 9.92 22.21 -25.83
CA GLN A 465 8.60 21.62 -26.12
C GLN A 465 8.14 20.70 -24.99
N ASN A 466 8.95 20.56 -23.93
CA ASN A 466 8.69 19.63 -22.85
C ASN A 466 7.88 20.32 -21.76
N TRP A 467 6.58 20.08 -21.81
CA TRP A 467 5.63 20.65 -20.86
C TRP A 467 5.98 20.30 -19.41
N ALA A 468 6.40 19.05 -19.14
CA ALA A 468 6.71 18.57 -17.80
C ALA A 468 7.98 19.21 -17.23
N ALA A 469 9.02 19.39 -18.06
CA ALA A 469 10.28 20.01 -17.63
C ALA A 469 10.11 21.47 -17.18
N LEU A 470 9.15 22.20 -17.76
CA LEU A 470 8.84 23.58 -17.33
C LEU A 470 8.37 23.66 -15.88
N ASN A 471 7.80 22.58 -15.34
CA ASN A 471 7.34 22.53 -13.95
C ASN A 471 8.50 22.76 -12.95
N SER A 472 9.73 22.33 -13.28
CA SER A 472 10.89 22.56 -12.40
C SER A 472 11.22 24.05 -12.26
N VAL A 473 11.01 24.83 -13.34
CA VAL A 473 11.22 26.28 -13.32
C VAL A 473 10.09 26.96 -12.55
N VAL A 474 8.85 26.57 -12.82
CA VAL A 474 7.65 27.13 -12.17
C VAL A 474 7.68 26.98 -10.66
N CYS A 475 8.15 25.83 -10.16
CA CYS A 475 8.21 25.50 -8.74
C CYS A 475 9.51 25.91 -8.05
N SER A 476 10.44 26.58 -8.73
CA SER A 476 11.71 26.98 -8.13
C SER A 476 11.58 28.20 -7.21
N ASP A 477 12.14 28.13 -6.02
CA ASP A 477 12.20 29.27 -5.09
C ASP A 477 13.38 30.21 -5.36
N THR A 478 14.33 29.80 -6.21
CA THR A 478 15.54 30.59 -6.52
C THR A 478 15.39 31.42 -7.79
N ILE A 479 14.40 31.10 -8.64
CA ILE A 479 14.16 31.78 -9.92
C ILE A 479 13.18 32.94 -9.73
N SER A 480 13.49 34.08 -10.38
CA SER A 480 12.69 35.29 -10.28
C SER A 480 11.24 35.08 -10.75
N LEU A 481 10.28 35.69 -10.04
CA LEU A 481 8.85 35.57 -10.34
C LEU A 481 8.49 35.87 -11.82
N PRO A 482 9.07 36.89 -12.49
CA PRO A 482 8.79 37.14 -13.90
C PRO A 482 9.17 35.95 -14.81
N VAL A 483 10.32 35.33 -14.58
CA VAL A 483 10.78 34.17 -15.36
C VAL A 483 9.89 32.96 -15.11
N ARG A 484 9.53 32.70 -13.85
CA ARG A 484 8.61 31.61 -13.50
C ARG A 484 7.23 31.79 -14.12
N ARG A 485 6.74 33.03 -14.22
CA ARG A 485 5.49 33.35 -14.93
C ARG A 485 5.59 33.11 -16.43
N ALA A 486 6.73 33.43 -17.06
CA ALA A 486 6.93 33.10 -18.46
C ALA A 486 6.92 31.58 -18.70
N ALA A 487 7.56 30.79 -17.82
CA ALA A 487 7.47 29.33 -17.84
C ALA A 487 6.01 28.85 -17.65
N GLY A 488 5.26 29.42 -16.71
CA GLY A 488 3.84 29.08 -16.50
C GLY A 488 2.96 29.37 -17.71
N TRP A 489 3.15 30.51 -18.38
CA TRP A 489 2.46 30.81 -19.64
C TRP A 489 2.89 29.88 -20.77
N ARG A 490 4.17 29.52 -20.83
CA ARG A 490 4.67 28.53 -21.78
C ARG A 490 4.01 27.16 -21.56
N MET A 491 3.82 26.73 -20.30
CA MET A 491 3.06 25.51 -19.99
C MET A 491 1.62 25.59 -20.52
N VAL A 492 0.92 26.72 -20.31
CA VAL A 492 -0.44 26.92 -20.86
C VAL A 492 -0.45 26.83 -22.39
N ASN A 493 0.58 27.38 -23.06
CA ASN A 493 0.67 27.38 -24.52
C ASN A 493 1.02 26.01 -25.11
N LEU A 494 1.82 25.21 -24.41
CA LEU A 494 2.21 23.86 -24.84
C LEU A 494 1.22 22.77 -24.45
N ALA A 495 0.27 23.08 -23.55
CA ALA A 495 -0.70 22.12 -23.06
C ALA A 495 -1.46 21.45 -24.22
N SER A 496 -1.42 20.13 -24.22
CA SER A 496 -2.08 19.25 -25.19
C SER A 496 -3.40 18.69 -24.67
N THR A 497 -3.64 18.76 -23.36
CA THR A 497 -4.86 18.31 -22.69
C THR A 497 -5.48 19.39 -21.79
N ASP A 498 -6.78 19.27 -21.50
CA ASP A 498 -7.46 20.14 -20.54
C ASP A 498 -6.85 20.07 -19.13
N LEU A 499 -6.25 18.93 -18.78
CA LEU A 499 -5.59 18.74 -17.48
C LEU A 499 -4.27 19.52 -17.41
N GLU A 500 -3.43 19.41 -18.45
CA GLU A 500 -2.19 20.19 -18.57
C GLU A 500 -2.49 21.69 -18.59
N GLN A 501 -3.53 22.10 -19.33
CA GLN A 501 -3.94 23.50 -19.37
C GLN A 501 -4.41 24.00 -18.00
N ALA A 502 -5.19 23.18 -17.30
CA ALA A 502 -5.63 23.50 -15.94
C ALA A 502 -4.46 23.64 -14.96
N TYR A 503 -3.48 22.72 -15.02
CA TYR A 503 -2.25 22.83 -14.22
C TYR A 503 -1.44 24.08 -14.57
N GLY A 504 -1.36 24.47 -15.84
CA GLY A 504 -0.74 25.73 -16.24
C GLY A 504 -1.41 26.96 -15.60
N PHE A 505 -2.75 27.02 -15.59
CA PHE A 505 -3.48 28.10 -14.92
C PHE A 505 -3.33 28.07 -13.39
N VAL A 506 -3.35 26.88 -12.79
CA VAL A 506 -3.09 26.69 -11.36
C VAL A 506 -1.70 27.19 -11.01
N SER A 507 -0.67 26.85 -11.78
CA SER A 507 0.70 27.31 -11.56
C SER A 507 0.82 28.84 -11.59
N LEU A 508 0.17 29.49 -12.58
CA LEU A 508 0.12 30.95 -12.66
C LEU A 508 -0.61 31.57 -11.46
N LEU A 509 -1.73 30.99 -11.03
CA LEU A 509 -2.46 31.44 -9.85
C LEU A 509 -1.63 31.25 -8.57
N SER A 510 -0.95 30.12 -8.41
CA SER A 510 -0.05 29.84 -7.30
C SER A 510 1.11 30.83 -7.26
N GLN A 511 1.70 31.20 -8.39
CA GLN A 511 2.72 32.26 -8.46
C GLN A 511 2.18 33.64 -8.04
N LEU A 512 0.88 33.91 -8.19
CA LEU A 512 0.28 35.15 -7.69
C LEU A 512 -0.08 35.06 -6.20
N LEU A 513 -0.52 33.90 -5.73
CA LEU A 513 -1.21 33.75 -4.44
C LEU A 513 -0.39 33.05 -3.36
N ASN A 514 0.52 32.16 -3.74
CA ASN A 514 1.36 31.34 -2.86
C ASN A 514 2.81 31.82 -2.78
N ASP A 515 3.23 32.73 -3.67
CA ASP A 515 4.61 33.23 -3.66
C ASP A 515 5.02 33.76 -2.27
N PRO A 516 6.23 33.43 -1.77
CA PRO A 516 6.70 33.94 -0.49
C PRO A 516 6.79 35.48 -0.46
N ASP A 517 7.14 36.10 -1.59
CA ASP A 517 7.28 37.54 -1.71
C ASP A 517 6.22 38.16 -2.64
N LYS A 518 5.00 38.28 -2.11
CA LYS A 518 3.86 38.88 -2.84
C LYS A 518 4.02 40.37 -3.10
N ARG A 519 5.10 41.03 -2.64
CA ARG A 519 5.42 42.41 -3.04
C ARG A 519 5.84 42.49 -4.51
N ASN A 520 6.27 41.38 -5.09
CA ASN A 520 6.63 41.28 -6.51
C ASN A 520 5.42 41.06 -7.44
N ARG A 521 4.20 41.07 -6.89
CA ARG A 521 2.98 40.98 -7.70
C ARG A 521 2.90 42.15 -8.69
N PRO A 522 2.43 41.92 -9.91
CA PRO A 522 2.14 43.02 -10.83
C PRO A 522 0.97 43.86 -10.31
N ALA A 523 0.89 45.12 -10.74
CA ALA A 523 -0.17 46.05 -10.30
C ALA A 523 -1.58 45.55 -10.64
N ASP A 524 -1.74 44.81 -11.74
CA ASP A 524 -2.98 44.20 -12.21
C ASP A 524 -3.26 42.79 -11.62
N ALA A 525 -2.50 42.35 -10.60
CA ALA A 525 -2.56 40.98 -10.08
C ALA A 525 -3.97 40.51 -9.68
N ARG A 526 -4.83 41.43 -9.24
CA ARG A 526 -6.22 41.13 -8.88
C ARG A 526 -7.04 40.74 -10.11
N GLU A 527 -7.04 41.58 -11.15
CA GLU A 527 -7.76 41.35 -12.40
C GLU A 527 -7.23 40.11 -13.14
N LEU A 528 -5.91 39.92 -13.10
CA LEU A 528 -5.27 38.74 -13.65
C LEU A 528 -5.73 37.46 -12.93
N ALA A 529 -5.81 37.47 -11.59
CA ALA A 529 -6.32 36.32 -10.84
C ALA A 529 -7.78 36.02 -11.18
N ASP A 530 -8.65 37.04 -11.25
CA ASP A 530 -10.06 36.90 -11.66
C ASP A 530 -10.17 36.27 -13.06
N THR A 531 -9.36 36.74 -14.01
CA THR A 531 -9.32 36.22 -15.38
C THR A 531 -8.87 34.76 -15.43
N LEU A 532 -7.82 34.41 -14.69
CA LEU A 532 -7.31 33.04 -14.62
C LEU A 532 -8.33 32.08 -13.97
N PHE A 533 -9.00 32.49 -12.89
CA PHE A 533 -10.08 31.69 -12.29
C PHE A 533 -11.23 31.47 -13.26
N ASN A 534 -11.65 32.51 -13.98
CA ASN A 534 -12.73 32.38 -14.96
C ASN A 534 -12.39 31.39 -16.07
N ARG A 535 -11.15 31.43 -16.58
CA ARG A 535 -10.66 30.46 -17.57
C ARG A 535 -10.57 29.04 -17.01
N LEU A 536 -9.97 28.88 -15.82
CA LEU A 536 -9.83 27.59 -15.17
C LEU A 536 -11.19 26.90 -14.91
N LYS A 537 -12.19 27.66 -14.45
CA LYS A 537 -13.55 27.14 -14.18
C LYS A 537 -14.33 26.74 -15.44
N GLN A 538 -13.90 27.18 -16.62
CA GLN A 538 -14.52 26.77 -17.89
C GLN A 538 -14.00 25.42 -18.38
N LEU A 539 -12.90 24.92 -17.81
CA LEU A 539 -12.33 23.63 -18.22
C LEU A 539 -13.15 22.46 -17.63
N PRO A 540 -13.37 21.38 -18.40
CA PRO A 540 -14.04 20.18 -17.90
C PRO A 540 -13.35 19.54 -16.67
N THR A 541 -12.04 19.74 -16.54
CA THR A 541 -11.21 19.19 -15.46
C THR A 541 -11.27 19.99 -14.16
N ALA A 542 -11.96 21.14 -14.13
CA ALA A 542 -12.01 22.02 -12.97
C ALA A 542 -12.57 21.34 -11.70
N ASP A 543 -13.57 20.47 -11.86
CA ASP A 543 -14.16 19.73 -10.74
C ASP A 543 -13.17 18.76 -10.09
N ASN A 544 -12.30 18.14 -10.90
CA ASN A 544 -11.25 17.26 -10.41
C ASN A 544 -10.20 18.02 -9.59
N LEU A 545 -9.98 19.30 -9.91
CA LEU A 545 -9.03 20.19 -9.24
C LEU A 545 -9.67 21.06 -8.16
N ARG A 546 -10.93 20.81 -7.79
CA ARG A 546 -11.72 21.71 -6.95
C ARG A 546 -11.06 22.09 -5.62
N PRO A 547 -10.40 21.19 -4.86
CA PRO A 547 -9.77 21.58 -3.60
C PRO A 547 -8.62 22.57 -3.79
N LEU A 548 -7.83 22.39 -4.85
CA LEU A 548 -6.74 23.30 -5.22
C LEU A 548 -7.29 24.67 -5.65
N ILE A 549 -8.36 24.67 -6.44
CA ILE A 549 -9.07 25.90 -6.80
C ILE A 549 -9.60 26.61 -5.54
N LEU A 550 -10.21 25.88 -4.60
CA LEU A 550 -10.73 26.44 -3.35
C LEU A 550 -9.63 27.04 -2.46
N GLN A 551 -8.46 26.41 -2.37
CA GLN A 551 -7.29 26.95 -1.67
C GLN A 551 -6.87 28.30 -2.28
N LEU A 552 -6.72 28.35 -3.60
CA LEU A 552 -6.33 29.56 -4.30
C LEU A 552 -7.40 30.65 -4.17
N GLU A 553 -8.68 30.29 -4.32
CA GLU A 553 -9.79 31.21 -4.09
C GLU A 553 -9.78 31.75 -2.65
N ALA A 554 -9.47 30.92 -1.65
CA ALA A 554 -9.36 31.35 -0.26
C ALA A 554 -8.25 32.38 -0.06
N LYS A 555 -7.09 32.21 -0.70
CA LYS A 555 -5.98 33.18 -0.68
C LYS A 555 -6.33 34.46 -1.44
N HIS A 556 -7.06 34.35 -2.55
CA HIS A 556 -7.58 35.50 -3.28
C HIS A 556 -8.55 36.32 -2.43
N GLU A 557 -9.48 35.68 -1.71
CA GLU A 557 -10.36 36.36 -0.74
C GLU A 557 -9.58 37.03 0.39
N LEU A 558 -8.53 36.36 0.90
CA LEU A 558 -7.68 36.91 1.94
C LEU A 558 -6.96 38.18 1.47
N ALA A 559 -6.44 38.18 0.24
CA ALA A 559 -5.81 39.35 -0.37
C ALA A 559 -6.78 40.53 -0.62
N ASN A 560 -8.09 40.25 -0.63
CA ASN A 560 -9.17 41.25 -0.69
C ASN A 560 -9.73 41.62 0.71
N ASN A 561 -9.11 41.18 1.81
CA ASN A 561 -9.59 41.34 3.21
C ASN A 561 -10.91 40.63 3.56
N HIS A 562 -11.31 39.61 2.83
CA HIS A 562 -12.52 38.85 3.15
C HIS A 562 -12.19 37.61 4.03
N LEU A 563 -11.79 37.83 5.28
CA LEU A 563 -11.30 36.76 6.18
C LEU A 563 -12.32 35.62 6.38
N GLU A 564 -13.60 35.94 6.59
CA GLU A 564 -14.64 34.93 6.77
C GLU A 564 -14.84 34.07 5.50
N ALA A 565 -14.84 34.70 4.33
CA ALA A 565 -14.98 34.01 3.05
C ALA A 565 -13.75 33.14 2.76
N SER A 566 -12.55 33.67 3.04
CA SER A 566 -11.28 32.95 2.95
C SER A 566 -11.30 31.70 3.83
N LYS A 567 -11.64 31.87 5.11
CA LYS A 567 -11.70 30.78 6.09
C LYS A 567 -12.66 29.68 5.65
N LYS A 568 -13.87 30.05 5.22
CA LYS A 568 -14.88 29.09 4.74
C LYS A 568 -14.37 28.29 3.55
N LYS A 569 -13.68 28.92 2.60
CA LYS A 569 -13.11 28.24 1.43
C LYS A 569 -11.98 27.29 1.81
N PHE A 570 -11.09 27.68 2.72
CA PHE A 570 -10.06 26.77 3.26
C PHE A 570 -10.66 25.55 3.95
N ASP A 571 -11.69 25.72 4.80
CA ASP A 571 -12.34 24.59 5.47
C ASP A 571 -13.06 23.67 4.46
N GLN A 572 -13.64 24.23 3.39
CA GLN A 572 -14.20 23.44 2.30
C GLN A 572 -13.13 22.65 1.55
N ALA A 573 -11.99 23.27 1.22
CA ALA A 573 -10.86 22.60 0.59
C ALA A 573 -10.35 21.45 1.46
N LEU A 574 -10.12 21.70 2.76
CA LEU A 574 -9.62 20.71 3.71
C LEU A 574 -10.56 19.50 3.84
N ASN A 575 -11.88 19.74 3.89
CA ASN A 575 -12.88 18.68 3.92
C ASN A 575 -12.79 17.80 2.66
N MET A 576 -12.63 18.39 1.48
CA MET A 576 -12.47 17.62 0.23
C MET A 576 -11.13 16.87 0.17
N LEU A 577 -10.04 17.48 0.65
CA LEU A 577 -8.70 16.87 0.72
C LEU A 577 -8.62 15.66 1.65
N SER A 578 -9.60 15.46 2.54
CA SER A 578 -9.72 14.21 3.29
C SER A 578 -10.10 12.99 2.43
N ARG A 579 -10.52 13.21 1.18
CA ARG A 579 -11.01 12.18 0.26
C ARG A 579 -10.41 12.27 -1.16
N GLN A 580 -9.65 13.32 -1.45
CA GLN A 580 -9.01 13.57 -2.74
C GLN A 580 -7.52 13.82 -2.51
N GLY A 581 -6.66 13.02 -3.15
CA GLY A 581 -5.21 13.12 -2.95
C GLY A 581 -4.56 14.18 -3.84
N PHE A 582 -3.90 15.15 -3.21
CA PHE A 582 -3.17 16.27 -3.84
C PHE A 582 -1.83 16.50 -3.13
N GLY A 583 -1.09 15.44 -2.83
CA GLY A 583 0.19 15.58 -2.17
C GLY A 583 0.12 16.30 -0.81
N ASP A 584 1.02 17.26 -0.63
CA ASP A 584 1.23 18.09 0.55
C ASP A 584 0.19 19.23 0.73
N ILE A 585 -0.64 19.50 -0.28
CA ILE A 585 -1.64 20.58 -0.26
C ILE A 585 -2.58 20.46 0.95
N ARG A 586 -2.86 19.24 1.42
CA ARG A 586 -3.67 19.02 2.63
C ARG A 586 -3.05 19.67 3.87
N GLY A 587 -1.73 19.56 4.04
CA GLY A 587 -1.01 20.17 5.16
C GLY A 587 -0.95 21.68 5.04
N GLU A 588 -0.67 22.18 3.82
CA GLU A 588 -0.64 23.62 3.54
C GLU A 588 -2.00 24.28 3.80
N VAL A 589 -3.08 23.72 3.25
CA VAL A 589 -4.45 24.21 3.47
C VAL A 589 -4.81 24.19 4.94
N ALA A 590 -4.43 23.14 5.68
CA ALA A 590 -4.70 23.07 7.11
C ALA A 590 -3.94 24.15 7.90
N ARG A 591 -2.68 24.44 7.55
CA ARG A 591 -1.89 25.54 8.14
C ARG A 591 -2.56 26.88 7.87
N ASP A 592 -2.91 27.14 6.61
CA ASP A 592 -3.50 28.42 6.19
C ASP A 592 -4.89 28.62 6.81
N ALA A 593 -5.70 27.56 6.87
CA ALA A 593 -7.00 27.56 7.53
C ALA A 593 -6.88 27.91 9.01
N LEU A 594 -5.88 27.35 9.71
CA LEU A 594 -5.63 27.61 11.12
C LEU A 594 -5.09 29.03 11.33
N ALA A 595 -4.19 29.50 10.46
CA ALA A 595 -3.64 30.85 10.49
C ALA A 595 -4.74 31.93 10.38
N VAL A 596 -5.63 31.81 9.39
CA VAL A 596 -6.79 32.70 9.26
C VAL A 596 -7.72 32.59 10.47
N PHE A 597 -7.97 31.37 10.96
CA PHE A 597 -8.83 31.17 12.14
C PHE A 597 -8.28 31.84 13.40
N ALA A 598 -6.95 31.75 13.61
CA ALA A 598 -6.28 32.28 14.78
C ALA A 598 -6.20 33.82 14.79
N CYS A 599 -6.21 34.45 13.62
CA CYS A 599 -6.11 35.90 13.44
C CYS A 599 -7.46 36.60 13.13
N GLY A 600 -8.47 35.88 12.63
CA GLY A 600 -9.74 36.45 12.16
C GLY A 600 -10.79 36.75 13.23
N HIS A 601 -10.47 36.63 14.52
CA HIS A 601 -11.39 36.85 15.65
C HIS A 601 -12.75 36.12 15.54
N HIS A 602 -12.73 34.88 15.08
CA HIS A 602 -13.97 34.10 14.92
C HIS A 602 -14.58 33.72 16.29
N ARG A 603 -15.92 33.80 16.39
CA ARG A 603 -16.65 33.28 17.56
C ARG A 603 -16.37 31.79 17.74
N GLY A 604 -16.00 31.38 18.96
CA GLY A 604 -15.73 29.98 19.28
C GLY A 604 -14.27 29.54 19.14
N PHE A 605 -13.33 30.46 18.95
CA PHE A 605 -11.90 30.16 19.05
C PHE A 605 -11.56 29.51 20.41
N ASN A 606 -11.09 28.27 20.37
CA ASN A 606 -10.64 27.52 21.54
C ASN A 606 -9.69 26.39 21.09
N PRO A 607 -8.85 25.84 21.99
CA PRO A 607 -7.90 24.78 21.64
C PRO A 607 -8.54 23.56 20.95
N GLY A 608 -9.75 23.17 21.33
CA GLY A 608 -10.47 22.06 20.71
C GLY A 608 -10.90 22.33 19.26
N ALA A 609 -11.21 23.57 18.92
CA ALA A 609 -11.51 23.97 17.53
C ALA A 609 -10.26 24.05 16.65
N CYS A 610 -9.07 24.22 17.24
CA CYS A 610 -7.79 24.22 16.52
C CYS A 610 -7.29 22.78 16.25
N ASP A 611 -7.63 21.82 17.11
CA ASP A 611 -7.15 20.44 17.04
C ASP A 611 -7.53 19.73 15.74
N GLN A 612 -8.64 20.12 15.10
CA GLN A 612 -9.06 19.56 13.80
C GLN A 612 -8.06 19.80 12.64
N TYR A 613 -7.17 20.81 12.76
CA TYR A 613 -6.16 21.11 11.74
C TYR A 613 -4.83 20.40 12.02
N ARG A 614 -4.56 20.10 13.30
CA ARG A 614 -3.24 19.73 13.83
C ARG A 614 -2.65 18.50 13.15
N LEU A 615 -3.41 17.41 13.07
CA LEU A 615 -2.89 16.18 12.44
C LEU A 615 -2.71 16.33 10.93
N SER A 616 -3.57 17.08 10.25
CA SER A 616 -3.39 17.35 8.81
C SER A 616 -2.12 18.17 8.56
N ILE A 617 -1.83 19.18 9.39
CA ILE A 617 -0.58 19.95 9.33
C ILE A 617 0.64 19.04 9.51
N ILE A 618 0.62 18.18 10.53
CA ILE A 618 1.78 17.34 10.88
C ILE A 618 1.99 16.20 9.86
N TYR A 619 0.92 15.52 9.46
CA TYR A 619 1.01 14.34 8.60
C TYR A 619 1.09 14.65 7.12
N TYR A 620 0.85 15.90 6.68
CA TYR A 620 0.86 16.27 5.26
C TYR A 620 1.78 17.46 4.95
N GLY A 621 2.85 17.66 5.74
CA GLY A 621 3.90 18.61 5.37
C GLY A 621 3.53 20.09 5.55
N GLY A 622 2.55 20.41 6.40
CA GLY A 622 2.15 21.79 6.71
C GLY A 622 3.12 22.55 7.63
N LEU A 623 4.29 22.01 7.94
CA LEU A 623 5.30 22.61 8.82
C LEU A 623 6.59 22.84 8.02
N GLU A 624 7.22 23.99 8.23
CA GLU A 624 8.44 24.40 7.50
C GLU A 624 9.67 23.58 7.91
N GLU A 625 9.67 23.02 9.12
CA GLU A 625 10.77 22.20 9.64
C GLU A 625 10.27 20.81 10.08
N PRO A 626 11.10 19.76 9.92
CA PRO A 626 10.82 18.45 10.50
C PRO A 626 10.69 18.56 12.01
N VAL A 627 9.59 18.05 12.57
CA VAL A 627 9.37 18.12 14.02
C VAL A 627 9.87 16.86 14.70
N MET A 628 10.74 17.03 15.70
CA MET A 628 11.18 15.91 16.55
C MET A 628 10.13 15.47 17.58
N TYR A 629 9.14 16.32 17.88
CA TYR A 629 8.04 16.03 18.79
C TYR A 629 6.74 16.64 18.27
N LEU A 630 5.59 16.04 18.61
CA LEU A 630 4.29 16.60 18.24
C LEU A 630 4.09 17.93 18.98
N PRO A 631 4.01 19.09 18.28
CA PRO A 631 3.84 20.37 18.94
C PRO A 631 2.46 20.42 19.61
N SER A 632 2.41 21.13 20.74
CA SER A 632 1.14 21.41 21.40
C SER A 632 0.27 22.32 20.52
N THR A 633 -1.05 22.30 20.75
CA THR A 633 -1.97 23.19 20.05
C THR A 633 -1.61 24.66 20.25
N GLU A 634 -1.12 25.04 21.44
CA GLU A 634 -0.73 26.42 21.75
C GLU A 634 0.52 26.86 20.97
N GLU A 635 1.55 26.02 20.94
CA GLU A 635 2.76 26.26 20.14
C GLU A 635 2.43 26.39 18.66
N MET A 636 1.54 25.54 18.15
CA MET A 636 1.09 25.59 16.76
C MET A 636 0.34 26.89 16.47
N VAL A 637 -0.59 27.29 17.33
CA VAL A 637 -1.34 28.56 17.21
C VAL A 637 -0.40 29.77 17.22
N LYS A 638 0.66 29.75 18.04
CA LYS A 638 1.64 30.83 18.04
C LYS A 638 2.37 30.93 16.70
N LYS A 639 2.93 29.81 16.22
CA LYS A 639 3.67 29.77 14.95
C LYS A 639 2.81 30.17 13.75
N VAL A 640 1.56 29.69 13.67
CA VAL A 640 0.68 30.05 12.54
C VAL A 640 0.20 31.50 12.57
N ARG A 641 0.19 32.16 13.74
CA ARG A 641 -0.06 33.60 13.83
C ARG A 641 1.09 34.43 13.29
N GLU A 642 2.33 34.05 13.62
CA GLU A 642 3.54 34.67 13.05
C GLU A 642 3.55 34.48 11.52
N TYR A 643 3.38 33.24 11.06
CA TYR A 643 3.24 32.89 9.64
C TYR A 643 2.11 33.67 8.93
N PHE A 644 0.97 33.90 9.60
CA PHE A 644 -0.13 34.68 9.02
C PHE A 644 0.32 36.07 8.60
N TRP A 645 0.98 36.81 9.49
CA TRP A 645 1.36 38.20 9.24
C TRP A 645 2.60 38.34 8.37
N GLU A 646 3.54 37.41 8.47
CA GLU A 646 4.81 37.47 7.74
C GLU A 646 4.66 36.97 6.30
N ASN A 647 3.91 35.87 6.10
CA ASN A 647 3.89 35.13 4.84
C ASN A 647 2.51 35.09 4.18
N LEU A 648 1.46 34.71 4.91
CA LEU A 648 0.15 34.41 4.32
C LEU A 648 -0.63 35.67 3.92
N TYR A 649 -0.75 36.65 4.82
CA TYR A 649 -1.58 37.85 4.66
C TYR A 649 -0.82 38.98 3.98
N GLN A 650 -1.03 39.12 2.67
CA GLN A 650 -0.59 40.30 1.91
C GLN A 650 -1.67 40.70 0.92
N THR A 651 -2.16 41.93 1.06
CA THR A 651 -3.27 42.47 0.27
C THR A 651 -2.85 42.83 -1.15
N TYR A 652 -3.82 42.89 -2.06
CA TYR A 652 -3.60 43.51 -3.37
C TYR A 652 -3.32 45.01 -3.24
N GLU A 653 -2.68 45.57 -4.27
CA GLU A 653 -2.51 47.01 -4.38
C GLU A 653 -3.87 47.73 -4.30
N GLY A 654 -3.93 48.84 -3.56
CA GLY A 654 -5.15 49.60 -3.32
C GLY A 654 -6.10 49.02 -2.26
N VAL A 655 -5.83 47.82 -1.72
CA VAL A 655 -6.62 47.24 -0.63
C VAL A 655 -5.98 47.61 0.73
N PRO A 656 -6.72 48.27 1.66
CA PRO A 656 -6.18 48.67 2.96
C PRO A 656 -5.62 47.48 3.75
N ARG A 657 -4.46 47.62 4.40
CA ARG A 657 -3.94 46.53 5.25
C ARG A 657 -4.58 46.55 6.63
N LEU A 658 -4.91 45.37 7.16
CA LEU A 658 -5.21 45.19 8.57
C LEU A 658 -3.93 45.40 9.39
N GLN A 659 -4.09 45.99 10.57
CA GLN A 659 -3.00 46.11 11.53
C GLN A 659 -3.00 44.93 12.49
N PRO A 660 -1.82 44.42 12.89
CA PRO A 660 -1.72 43.50 14.01
C PRO A 660 -2.28 44.23 15.24
N GLN A 661 -3.38 43.74 15.81
CA GLN A 661 -3.78 44.24 17.12
C GLN A 661 -2.76 43.69 18.12
N GLY A 662 -2.09 44.59 18.85
CA GLY A 662 -1.13 44.21 19.88
C GLY A 662 -1.76 43.17 20.81
N GLY A 663 -1.07 42.01 20.91
CA GLY A 663 -1.51 40.89 21.75
C GLY A 663 -1.51 41.22 23.23
#